data_AF-A0A3R6AY83-F1
#
_entry.id   AF-A0A3R6AY83-F1
#
_cell.length_a   1.000
_cell.length_b   1.000
_cell.length_c   1.000
_cell.angle_alpha   90.00
_cell.angle_beta   90.00
_cell.angle_gamma   90.00
#
_symmetry.space_group_name_H-M   'P 1'
#
loop_
_entity.id
_entity.type
_entity.pdbx_description
1 polymer ?
#
loop_
_entity_poly.entity_id
_entity_poly.type
_entity_poly.pdbx_seq_one_letter_code
_entity_poly.pdbx_strand_id
1 'polypeptide(L)'
;MRKIELLLEISNIILDAESMEDVITRTVTHLRRGLGSDVCSVYLLSKFKKDTLTLMATDGLSQSAVGNVTMKTSEGLTGLSFTNGEYTFIRNASKHPRFNYFPGINEEPFNTYIGVPLKGRAHIIGVLVFQFKKDRKNTEAMKALIKAAAAQVSTIMMKHYLYEPHNDDDMYEGEINVRGIPLSGGIAIGSPAMVLSRFVEKNTGNLDISRELQELENAFLKTKADLLKLIDELDNNGSNSDSEIFQTHLLMLEDSMFREDIKKHVTEHRKSAAFSVRHVADKVIKRFMSIPDRYIRERAGDVEDISKRLLSHLGVMRRDVELGENSILIADALTPGETASLDLEKVTGFITSKDGATSHTAILAKSRHIPAVSGVKKLSEFMEVAQTIILDGDSGEIFINPTAERLKEYNEKLNNIKQKPDLGEADPNIVLPDGERVYFYANVSSLLDAERARSLKADGIGLVRTEIFYLQNPAGFGFEEQVKAYEEILSMFPGDVVFRLFDIGADKKSNLEIPEDNPALGNRGIRLLLDGKRMLEEQLRALIEVYSSYPSLKIMVPFVSTPEELRDVVLLGRQIAEERGVKAPSFGTMIEIPSAVFYIEELAEYCDFFSIGSNDLFQYFFAVDRTNPAVSSLYQTNNKAFLALLEHIYQRVAKTGRKLEICGEIAADERILSHLIKTGYRIFSLNPYVINDLRHFIRNTLC
;
A
#
# COMPACT_ATOMS: atom_id res chain seq x y z
N MET A 1 8.97 -4.85 -47.73
CA MET A 1 8.75 -3.40 -47.88
C MET A 1 7.34 -2.98 -47.48
N ARG A 2 6.27 -3.29 -48.23
CA ARG A 2 4.87 -2.83 -47.95
C ARG A 2 4.28 -3.02 -46.53
N LYS A 3 4.77 -3.93 -45.69
CA LYS A 3 4.22 -4.18 -44.33
C LYS A 3 4.76 -3.25 -43.25
N ILE A 4 6.00 -2.77 -43.41
CA ILE A 4 6.63 -1.84 -42.46
C ILE A 4 6.13 -0.42 -42.74
N GLU A 5 5.95 -0.08 -44.02
CA GLU A 5 5.32 1.17 -44.47
C GLU A 5 3.95 1.36 -43.84
N LEU A 6 3.10 0.33 -43.80
CA LEU A 6 1.77 0.38 -43.17
C LEU A 6 1.81 0.83 -41.70
N LEU A 7 2.76 0.29 -40.92
CA LEU A 7 2.87 0.59 -39.48
C LEU A 7 3.55 1.94 -39.22
N LEU A 8 4.45 2.37 -40.10
CA LEU A 8 5.09 3.69 -40.02
C LEU A 8 4.10 4.80 -40.40
N GLU A 9 3.23 4.55 -41.36
CA GLU A 9 2.26 5.55 -41.82
C GLU A 9 1.14 5.76 -40.79
N ILE A 10 0.74 4.71 -40.06
CA ILE A 10 -0.12 4.86 -38.86
C ILE A 10 0.56 5.76 -37.83
N SER A 11 1.88 5.61 -37.63
CA SER A 11 2.63 6.49 -36.73
C SER A 11 2.63 7.95 -37.19
N ASN A 12 2.67 8.22 -38.50
CA ASN A 12 2.63 9.57 -39.06
C ASN A 12 1.23 10.18 -39.01
N ILE A 13 0.18 9.39 -39.26
CA ILE A 13 -1.23 9.84 -39.11
C ILE A 13 -1.48 10.38 -37.70
N ILE A 14 -0.86 9.78 -36.67
CA ILE A 14 -0.97 10.23 -35.29
C ILE A 14 -0.28 11.58 -35.06
N LEU A 15 0.84 11.82 -35.74
CA LEU A 15 1.62 13.06 -35.58
C LEU A 15 0.98 14.26 -36.29
N ASP A 16 0.21 14.01 -37.35
CA ASP A 16 -0.31 15.02 -38.28
C ASP A 16 -1.82 15.33 -38.10
N ALA A 17 -2.51 14.76 -37.12
CA ALA A 17 -3.96 14.89 -37.00
C ALA A 17 -4.39 15.99 -36.02
N GLU A 18 -5.44 16.72 -36.39
CA GLU A 18 -6.00 17.84 -35.61
C GLU A 18 -7.01 17.37 -34.55
N SER A 19 -7.62 16.19 -34.73
CA SER A 19 -8.58 15.60 -33.77
C SER A 19 -8.49 14.07 -33.71
N MET A 20 -8.95 13.48 -32.61
CA MET A 20 -8.90 12.02 -32.42
C MET A 20 -9.85 11.28 -33.36
N GLU A 21 -11.01 11.87 -33.66
CA GLU A 21 -11.95 11.34 -34.66
C GLU A 21 -11.29 11.26 -36.04
N ASP A 22 -10.47 12.27 -36.40
CA ASP A 22 -9.67 12.27 -37.62
C ASP A 22 -8.59 11.17 -37.58
N VAL A 23 -7.88 11.00 -36.45
CA VAL A 23 -6.89 9.91 -36.28
C VAL A 23 -7.51 8.54 -36.52
N ILE A 24 -8.65 8.24 -35.87
CA ILE A 24 -9.30 6.93 -35.98
C ILE A 24 -9.77 6.71 -37.42
N THR A 25 -10.42 7.72 -38.01
CA THR A 25 -10.97 7.63 -39.37
C THR A 25 -9.88 7.42 -40.42
N ARG A 26 -8.79 8.19 -40.34
CA ARG A 26 -7.62 8.04 -41.22
C ARG A 26 -6.93 6.69 -41.01
N THR A 27 -6.82 6.22 -39.77
CA THR A 27 -6.21 4.93 -39.44
C THR A 27 -7.01 3.77 -40.02
N VAL A 28 -8.34 3.78 -39.86
CA VAL A 28 -9.24 2.75 -40.42
C VAL A 28 -9.17 2.74 -41.96
N THR A 29 -9.14 3.92 -42.59
CA THR A 29 -8.98 4.07 -44.03
C THR A 29 -7.66 3.49 -44.53
N HIS A 30 -6.57 3.80 -43.83
CA HIS A 30 -5.23 3.33 -44.18
C HIS A 30 -5.11 1.81 -44.01
N LEU A 31 -5.61 1.27 -42.89
CA LEU A 31 -5.64 -0.17 -42.62
C LEU A 31 -6.47 -0.94 -43.65
N ARG A 32 -7.62 -0.41 -44.06
CA ARG A 32 -8.46 -1.00 -45.10
C ARG A 32 -7.70 -1.19 -46.41
N ARG A 33 -7.07 -0.10 -46.90
CA ARG A 33 -6.31 -0.09 -48.16
C ARG A 33 -5.10 -1.02 -48.08
N GLY A 34 -4.36 -0.96 -46.98
CA GLY A 34 -3.14 -1.72 -46.79
C GLY A 34 -3.34 -3.22 -46.65
N LEU A 35 -4.46 -3.65 -46.05
CA LEU A 35 -4.83 -5.06 -45.93
C LEU A 35 -5.73 -5.56 -47.08
N GLY A 36 -6.19 -4.64 -47.94
CA GLY A 36 -7.09 -4.95 -49.05
C GLY A 36 -8.42 -5.55 -48.59
N SER A 37 -8.95 -5.07 -47.46
CA SER A 37 -10.28 -5.43 -46.95
C SER A 37 -11.36 -4.61 -47.61
N ASP A 38 -12.56 -5.18 -47.72
CA ASP A 38 -13.72 -4.44 -48.23
C ASP A 38 -14.23 -3.44 -47.18
N VAL A 39 -14.15 -3.80 -45.90
CA VAL A 39 -14.49 -2.94 -44.75
C VAL A 39 -13.41 -3.04 -43.68
N CYS A 40 -13.08 -1.91 -43.05
CA CYS A 40 -12.39 -1.85 -41.77
C CYS A 40 -13.23 -0.99 -40.80
N SER A 41 -13.33 -1.38 -39.54
CA SER A 41 -14.13 -0.66 -38.54
C SER A 41 -13.56 -0.80 -37.14
N VAL A 42 -13.75 0.23 -36.32
CA VAL A 42 -13.38 0.24 -34.90
C VAL A 42 -14.65 0.39 -34.07
N TYR A 43 -14.88 -0.60 -33.21
CA TYR A 43 -15.92 -0.55 -32.19
C TYR A 43 -15.26 -0.35 -30.84
N LEU A 44 -15.71 0.61 -30.04
CA LEU A 44 -15.21 0.82 -28.68
C LEU A 44 -16.29 0.44 -27.68
N LEU A 45 -15.86 -0.07 -26.53
CA LEU A 45 -16.77 -0.28 -25.41
C LEU A 45 -17.29 1.08 -24.95
N SER A 46 -18.61 1.19 -24.79
CA SER A 46 -19.25 2.38 -24.26
C SER A 46 -18.78 2.61 -22.83
N LYS A 47 -18.35 3.85 -22.55
CA LYS A 47 -17.98 4.30 -21.20
C LYS A 47 -19.17 4.19 -20.23
N PHE A 48 -20.39 4.40 -20.72
CA PHE A 48 -21.62 4.48 -19.93
C PHE A 48 -22.35 3.13 -19.77
N LYS A 49 -22.18 2.21 -20.73
CA LYS A 49 -22.81 0.87 -20.71
C LYS A 49 -21.75 -0.19 -20.94
N LYS A 50 -21.26 -0.78 -19.84
CA LYS A 50 -20.16 -1.78 -19.80
C LYS A 50 -20.41 -3.05 -20.63
N ASP A 51 -21.61 -3.25 -21.14
CA ASP A 51 -21.99 -4.36 -22.02
C ASP A 51 -22.26 -3.93 -23.48
N THR A 52 -21.96 -2.69 -23.86
CA THR A 52 -22.33 -2.14 -25.18
C THR A 52 -21.12 -1.65 -25.96
N LEU A 53 -20.99 -2.06 -27.22
CA LEU A 53 -19.98 -1.62 -28.17
C LEU A 53 -20.60 -0.59 -29.13
N THR A 54 -19.94 0.54 -29.33
CA THR A 54 -20.34 1.60 -30.27
C THR A 54 -19.39 1.65 -31.46
N LEU A 55 -19.91 1.77 -32.68
CA LEU A 55 -19.11 1.97 -33.89
C LEU A 55 -18.52 3.38 -33.89
N MET A 56 -17.20 3.51 -33.71
CA MET A 56 -16.52 4.80 -33.58
C MET A 56 -15.89 5.29 -34.88
N ALA A 57 -15.57 4.38 -35.79
CA ALA A 57 -15.14 4.73 -37.14
C ALA A 57 -15.27 3.53 -38.08
N THR A 58 -15.49 3.82 -39.36
CA THR A 58 -15.54 2.80 -40.41
C THR A 58 -15.05 3.36 -41.73
N ASP A 59 -14.41 2.52 -42.54
CA ASP A 59 -14.21 2.75 -43.97
C ASP A 59 -14.71 1.51 -44.71
N GLY A 60 -15.77 1.70 -45.52
CA GLY A 60 -16.48 0.64 -46.23
C GLY A 60 -17.94 0.42 -45.80
N LEU A 61 -18.36 0.92 -44.64
CA LEU A 61 -19.78 1.01 -44.22
C LEU A 61 -20.30 2.46 -44.32
N SER A 62 -21.60 2.65 -44.13
CA SER A 62 -22.20 4.00 -44.10
C SER A 62 -21.60 4.87 -43.00
N GLN A 63 -21.18 6.10 -43.34
CA GLN A 63 -20.67 7.06 -42.36
C GLN A 63 -21.75 7.50 -41.37
N SER A 64 -23.03 7.47 -41.76
CA SER A 64 -24.15 7.76 -40.85
C SER A 64 -24.29 6.75 -39.69
N ALA A 65 -23.58 5.62 -39.77
CA ALA A 65 -23.57 4.58 -38.75
C ALA A 65 -22.61 4.88 -37.59
N VAL A 66 -21.60 5.74 -37.81
CA VAL A 66 -20.61 6.12 -36.79
C VAL A 66 -21.32 6.88 -35.66
N GLY A 67 -21.06 6.49 -34.42
CA GLY A 67 -21.69 7.02 -33.21
C GLY A 67 -23.12 6.53 -32.95
N ASN A 68 -23.86 6.12 -33.98
CA ASN A 68 -25.27 5.72 -33.89
C ASN A 68 -25.47 4.21 -33.75
N VAL A 69 -24.59 3.39 -34.34
CA VAL A 69 -24.68 1.94 -34.25
C VAL A 69 -24.05 1.45 -32.94
N THR A 70 -24.87 0.79 -32.14
CA THR A 70 -24.47 0.14 -30.89
C THR A 70 -24.91 -1.31 -30.88
N MET A 71 -24.19 -2.16 -30.17
CA MET A 71 -24.50 -3.59 -30.03
C MET A 71 -24.02 -4.14 -28.70
N LYS A 72 -24.65 -5.18 -28.15
CA LYS A 72 -24.15 -5.77 -26.91
C LYS A 72 -22.84 -6.52 -27.12
N THR A 73 -22.01 -6.63 -26.09
CA THR A 73 -20.77 -7.44 -26.11
C THR A 73 -21.07 -8.93 -26.30
N SER A 74 -22.30 -9.38 -25.99
CA SER A 74 -22.78 -10.74 -26.24
C SER A 74 -23.34 -10.96 -27.66
N GLU A 75 -23.44 -9.89 -28.46
CA GLU A 75 -24.16 -9.86 -29.73
C GLU A 75 -23.20 -9.80 -30.93
N GLY A 76 -23.59 -10.43 -32.04
CA GLY A 76 -22.84 -10.34 -33.29
C GLY A 76 -21.48 -11.05 -33.29
N LEU A 77 -20.78 -10.97 -34.42
CA LEU A 77 -19.40 -11.46 -34.54
C LEU A 77 -18.40 -10.54 -33.83
N THR A 78 -18.69 -9.24 -33.78
CA THR A 78 -17.90 -8.23 -33.06
C THR A 78 -17.93 -8.47 -31.56
N GLY A 79 -19.11 -8.70 -30.97
CA GLY A 79 -19.23 -9.08 -29.57
C GLY A 79 -18.50 -10.40 -29.26
N LEU A 80 -18.62 -11.41 -30.13
CA LEU A 80 -17.84 -12.65 -30.00
C LEU A 80 -16.32 -12.40 -29.94
N SER A 81 -15.78 -11.53 -30.80
CA SER A 81 -14.36 -11.16 -30.76
C SER A 81 -13.97 -10.40 -29.50
N PHE A 82 -14.88 -9.58 -28.97
CA PHE A 82 -14.71 -8.89 -27.70
C PHE A 82 -14.68 -9.88 -26.53
N THR A 83 -15.70 -10.73 -26.39
CA THR A 83 -15.82 -11.69 -25.28
C THR A 83 -14.68 -12.70 -25.26
N ASN A 84 -14.26 -13.20 -26.43
CA ASN A 84 -13.19 -14.17 -26.51
C ASN A 84 -11.81 -13.59 -26.15
N GLY A 85 -11.63 -12.27 -26.27
CA GLY A 85 -10.37 -11.61 -25.95
C GLY A 85 -9.17 -12.00 -26.81
N GLU A 86 -9.44 -12.65 -27.95
CA GLU A 86 -8.44 -13.11 -28.90
C GLU A 86 -8.82 -12.83 -30.37
N TYR A 87 -7.81 -12.94 -31.23
CA TYR A 87 -7.98 -12.84 -32.68
C TYR A 87 -8.99 -13.87 -33.18
N THR A 88 -10.06 -13.39 -33.80
CA THR A 88 -11.16 -14.21 -34.31
C THR A 88 -11.17 -14.16 -35.82
N PHE A 89 -11.19 -15.33 -36.47
CA PHE A 89 -11.27 -15.46 -37.93
C PHE A 89 -12.41 -16.40 -38.29
N ILE A 90 -13.36 -15.91 -39.09
CA ILE A 90 -14.57 -16.66 -39.46
C ILE A 90 -14.70 -16.67 -40.98
N ARG A 91 -14.89 -17.87 -41.55
CA ARG A 91 -15.29 -18.05 -42.95
C ARG A 91 -16.80 -18.25 -43.03
N ASN A 92 -17.36 -17.90 -44.18
CA ASN A 92 -18.81 -17.84 -44.40
C ASN A 92 -19.51 -17.02 -43.31
N ALA A 93 -19.00 -15.83 -43.01
CA ALA A 93 -19.47 -15.01 -41.90
C ALA A 93 -20.99 -14.77 -41.95
N SER A 94 -21.57 -14.56 -43.15
CA SER A 94 -23.02 -14.41 -43.34
C SER A 94 -23.87 -15.64 -42.97
N LYS A 95 -23.26 -16.83 -42.80
CA LYS A 95 -23.94 -18.07 -42.37
C LYS A 95 -23.67 -18.42 -40.90
N HIS A 96 -22.91 -17.60 -40.18
CA HIS A 96 -22.56 -17.88 -38.79
C HIS A 96 -23.78 -17.65 -37.87
N PRO A 97 -24.05 -18.50 -36.86
CA PRO A 97 -25.22 -18.36 -35.99
C PRO A 97 -25.29 -17.05 -35.19
N ARG A 98 -24.13 -16.42 -34.95
CA ARG A 98 -24.01 -15.10 -34.32
C ARG A 98 -23.86 -13.94 -35.32
N PHE A 99 -24.07 -14.16 -36.61
CA PHE A 99 -24.11 -13.05 -37.57
C PHE A 99 -25.37 -12.23 -37.31
N ASN A 100 -25.22 -10.94 -37.06
CA ASN A 100 -26.33 -10.03 -36.89
C ASN A 100 -26.24 -8.91 -37.93
N TYR A 101 -27.34 -8.68 -38.65
CA TYR A 101 -27.42 -7.72 -39.75
C TYR A 101 -28.02 -6.42 -39.23
N PHE A 102 -27.32 -5.29 -39.41
CA PHE A 102 -27.85 -3.98 -39.07
C PHE A 102 -28.47 -3.34 -40.33
N PRO A 103 -29.80 -3.08 -40.37
CA PRO A 103 -30.43 -2.44 -41.53
C PRO A 103 -29.93 -1.01 -41.72
N GLY A 104 -29.63 -0.60 -42.95
CA GLY A 104 -29.33 0.80 -43.30
C GLY A 104 -27.85 1.21 -43.30
N ILE A 105 -26.91 0.30 -43.03
CA ILE A 105 -25.46 0.61 -43.00
C ILE A 105 -24.67 0.17 -44.25
N ASN A 106 -25.37 -0.31 -45.29
CA ASN A 106 -24.80 -0.81 -46.55
C ASN A 106 -23.85 -2.01 -46.37
N GLU A 107 -24.15 -2.89 -45.41
CA GLU A 107 -23.42 -4.13 -45.16
C GLU A 107 -23.84 -5.21 -46.18
N GLU A 108 -23.06 -5.40 -47.25
CA GLU A 108 -23.24 -6.56 -48.15
C GLU A 108 -22.84 -7.87 -47.41
N PRO A 109 -23.35 -9.04 -47.82
CA PRO A 109 -22.96 -10.31 -47.19
C PRO A 109 -21.47 -10.59 -47.40
N PHE A 110 -20.67 -10.44 -46.34
CA PHE A 110 -19.24 -10.72 -46.35
C PHE A 110 -18.95 -12.21 -46.06
N ASN A 111 -18.02 -12.78 -46.84
CA ASN A 111 -17.63 -14.18 -46.68
C ASN A 111 -16.58 -14.38 -45.58
N THR A 112 -15.64 -13.44 -45.40
CA THR A 112 -14.62 -13.54 -44.34
C THR A 112 -14.73 -12.38 -43.35
N TYR A 113 -14.75 -12.72 -42.06
CA TYR A 113 -14.71 -11.77 -40.94
C TYR A 113 -13.43 -11.99 -40.12
N ILE A 114 -12.76 -10.90 -39.75
CA ILE A 114 -11.64 -10.88 -38.82
C ILE A 114 -11.91 -9.84 -37.74
N GLY A 115 -11.93 -10.26 -36.48
CA GLY A 115 -12.05 -9.36 -35.33
C GLY A 115 -10.83 -9.50 -34.43
N VAL A 116 -10.25 -8.37 -34.02
CA VAL A 116 -9.11 -8.35 -33.10
C VAL A 116 -9.41 -7.41 -31.94
N PRO A 117 -9.37 -7.90 -30.70
CA PRO A 117 -9.64 -7.07 -29.54
C PRO A 117 -8.56 -5.99 -29.39
N LEU A 118 -9.00 -4.78 -29.10
CA LEU A 118 -8.17 -3.67 -28.70
C LEU A 118 -7.94 -3.78 -27.19
N LYS A 119 -6.70 -4.05 -26.77
CA LYS A 119 -6.38 -4.36 -25.38
C LYS A 119 -5.85 -3.13 -24.65
N GLY A 120 -6.51 -2.77 -23.56
CA GLY A 120 -6.08 -1.84 -22.53
C GLY A 120 -5.02 -2.44 -21.59
N ARG A 121 -4.57 -1.69 -20.57
CA ARG A 121 -3.65 -2.20 -19.53
C ARG A 121 -4.25 -3.34 -18.70
N ALA A 122 -5.57 -3.32 -18.45
CA ALA A 122 -6.26 -4.31 -17.62
C ALA A 122 -7.53 -4.91 -18.24
N HIS A 123 -8.10 -4.31 -19.29
CA HIS A 123 -9.36 -4.75 -19.90
C HIS A 123 -9.36 -4.53 -21.43
N ILE A 124 -10.31 -5.13 -22.15
CA ILE A 124 -10.49 -4.91 -23.59
C ILE A 124 -11.32 -3.65 -23.77
N ILE A 125 -10.79 -2.67 -24.52
CA ILE A 125 -11.41 -1.35 -24.73
C ILE A 125 -12.26 -1.30 -26.00
N GLY A 126 -12.20 -2.33 -26.85
CA GLY A 126 -12.94 -2.37 -28.10
C GLY A 126 -12.50 -3.52 -29.01
N VAL A 127 -12.94 -3.48 -30.27
CA VAL A 127 -12.61 -4.45 -31.31
C VAL A 127 -12.32 -3.73 -32.61
N LEU A 128 -11.20 -4.09 -33.24
CA LEU A 128 -10.87 -3.74 -34.62
C LEU A 128 -11.36 -4.85 -35.55
N VAL A 129 -12.18 -4.49 -36.52
CA VAL A 129 -12.90 -5.41 -37.40
C VAL A 129 -12.46 -5.21 -38.85
N PHE A 130 -12.28 -6.32 -39.57
CA PHE A 130 -12.07 -6.36 -41.02
C PHE A 130 -13.05 -7.34 -41.66
N GLN A 131 -13.68 -6.94 -42.75
CA GLN A 131 -14.58 -7.79 -43.53
C GLN A 131 -14.16 -7.86 -45.00
N PHE A 132 -14.38 -9.02 -45.61
CA PHE A 132 -14.03 -9.30 -47.00
C PHE A 132 -15.19 -9.99 -47.73
N LYS A 133 -15.54 -9.51 -48.92
CA LYS A 133 -16.53 -10.11 -49.83
C LYS A 133 -16.02 -11.45 -50.40
N LYS A 134 -14.71 -11.57 -50.59
CA LYS A 134 -14.05 -12.79 -51.07
C LYS A 134 -13.45 -13.60 -49.93
N ASP A 135 -13.31 -14.90 -50.15
CA ASP A 135 -12.61 -15.79 -49.21
C ASP A 135 -11.14 -15.40 -49.05
N ARG A 136 -10.71 -15.21 -47.80
CA ARG A 136 -9.29 -15.02 -47.46
C ARG A 136 -8.72 -16.24 -46.76
N LYS A 137 -7.41 -16.45 -46.92
CA LYS A 137 -6.66 -17.45 -46.14
C LYS A 137 -6.17 -16.82 -44.84
N ASN A 138 -6.41 -17.49 -43.71
CA ASN A 138 -5.89 -17.08 -42.41
C ASN A 138 -4.40 -17.45 -42.27
N THR A 139 -3.52 -16.69 -42.92
CA THR A 139 -2.07 -16.94 -42.84
C THR A 139 -1.50 -16.32 -41.56
N GLU A 140 -0.50 -16.95 -40.95
CA GLU A 140 0.16 -16.41 -39.74
C GLU A 140 0.75 -15.01 -39.98
N ALA A 141 1.25 -14.75 -41.19
CA ALA A 141 1.78 -13.45 -41.57
C ALA A 141 0.70 -12.34 -41.68
N MET A 142 -0.56 -12.69 -41.90
CA MET A 142 -1.70 -11.76 -41.88
C MET A 142 -2.17 -11.56 -40.43
N LYS A 143 -2.29 -12.64 -39.67
CA LYS A 143 -2.63 -12.61 -38.23
C LYS A 143 -1.66 -11.73 -37.43
N ALA A 144 -0.35 -11.88 -37.65
CA ALA A 144 0.67 -11.07 -36.98
C ALA A 144 0.57 -9.57 -37.33
N LEU A 145 0.32 -9.26 -38.61
CA LEU A 145 0.18 -7.87 -39.07
C LEU A 145 -1.04 -7.19 -38.48
N ILE A 146 -2.19 -7.88 -38.47
CA ILE A 146 -3.44 -7.34 -37.91
C ILE A 146 -3.32 -7.16 -36.39
N LYS A 147 -2.69 -8.11 -35.68
CA LYS A 147 -2.41 -7.96 -34.24
C LYS A 147 -1.49 -6.77 -33.94
N ALA A 148 -0.46 -6.55 -34.76
CA ALA A 148 0.43 -5.39 -34.61
C ALA A 148 -0.31 -4.07 -34.87
N ALA A 149 -1.14 -4.00 -35.90
CA ALA A 149 -2.00 -2.85 -36.17
C ALA A 149 -2.97 -2.58 -35.00
N ALA A 150 -3.64 -3.62 -34.50
CA ALA A 150 -4.55 -3.51 -33.35
C ALA A 150 -3.83 -3.01 -32.08
N ALA A 151 -2.59 -3.44 -31.83
CA ALA A 151 -1.80 -2.95 -30.71
C ALA A 151 -1.47 -1.46 -30.83
N GLN A 152 -1.13 -0.99 -32.04
CA GLN A 152 -0.92 0.45 -32.26
C GLN A 152 -2.20 1.24 -32.06
N VAL A 153 -3.32 0.80 -32.65
CA VAL A 153 -4.64 1.42 -32.44
C VAL A 153 -5.01 1.45 -30.96
N SER A 154 -4.76 0.37 -30.21
CA SER A 154 -5.04 0.28 -28.77
C SER A 154 -4.27 1.34 -27.98
N THR A 155 -2.99 1.54 -28.29
CA THR A 155 -2.15 2.56 -27.64
C THR A 155 -2.67 3.98 -27.88
N ILE A 156 -3.12 4.27 -29.11
CA ILE A 156 -3.71 5.58 -29.46
C ILE A 156 -5.02 5.77 -28.70
N MET A 157 -5.89 4.75 -28.70
CA MET A 157 -7.21 4.83 -28.04
C MET A 157 -7.07 5.01 -26.53
N MET A 158 -6.10 4.35 -25.89
CA MET A 158 -5.84 4.52 -24.46
C MET A 158 -5.50 5.98 -24.10
N LYS A 159 -4.71 6.67 -24.93
CA LYS A 159 -4.36 8.07 -24.70
C LYS A 159 -5.58 9.00 -24.68
N HIS A 160 -6.68 8.66 -25.36
CA HIS A 160 -7.89 9.48 -25.42
C HIS A 160 -9.01 9.03 -24.49
N TYR A 161 -9.12 7.71 -24.23
CA TYR A 161 -10.07 7.19 -23.23
C TYR A 161 -9.84 7.83 -21.84
N LEU A 162 -8.62 8.31 -21.59
CA LEU A 162 -8.16 9.03 -20.38
C LEU A 162 -8.39 10.57 -20.38
N TYR A 163 -8.79 11.21 -21.48
CA TYR A 163 -8.68 12.69 -21.64
C TYR A 163 -9.98 13.45 -22.00
N GLU A 164 -11.14 12.81 -22.03
CA GLU A 164 -12.41 13.57 -22.13
C GLU A 164 -12.88 14.02 -20.74
N PRO A 165 -13.12 15.33 -20.53
CA PRO A 165 -13.68 15.82 -19.27
C PRO A 165 -15.07 15.24 -19.07
N HIS A 166 -15.31 14.70 -17.87
CA HIS A 166 -16.60 14.16 -17.46
C HIS A 166 -17.62 15.30 -17.35
N ASN A 167 -18.82 15.10 -17.93
CA ASN A 167 -20.01 15.80 -17.46
C ASN A 167 -20.40 15.17 -16.11
N ASP A 168 -20.79 16.01 -15.15
CA ASP A 168 -20.99 15.73 -13.73
C ASP A 168 -22.08 14.68 -13.36
N ASP A 169 -22.61 13.88 -14.29
CA ASP A 169 -23.82 13.07 -14.05
C ASP A 169 -23.66 11.53 -14.07
N ASP A 170 -22.47 10.95 -14.28
CA ASP A 170 -22.33 9.48 -14.40
C ASP A 170 -21.32 8.88 -13.39
N MET A 171 -21.85 8.30 -12.30
CA MET A 171 -21.12 7.61 -11.22
C MET A 171 -20.66 6.19 -11.61
N TYR A 172 -19.43 5.81 -11.23
CA TYR A 172 -18.89 4.46 -11.38
C TYR A 172 -19.49 3.50 -10.30
N GLU A 173 -20.37 2.59 -10.69
CA GLU A 173 -21.05 1.67 -9.74
C GLU A 173 -20.22 0.41 -9.35
N GLY A 174 -19.07 0.56 -8.69
CA GLY A 174 -18.39 -0.59 -8.11
C GLY A 174 -17.44 -0.22 -6.97
N GLU A 175 -17.79 -0.62 -5.74
CA GLU A 175 -16.93 -0.49 -4.56
C GLU A 175 -15.69 -1.36 -4.73
N ILE A 176 -14.52 -0.77 -4.53
CA ILE A 176 -13.23 -1.46 -4.51
C ILE A 176 -12.69 -1.37 -3.09
N ASN A 177 -12.43 -2.52 -2.46
CA ASN A 177 -11.80 -2.60 -1.15
C ASN A 177 -10.31 -2.90 -1.33
N VAL A 178 -9.47 -2.05 -0.73
CA VAL A 178 -8.03 -2.21 -0.68
C VAL A 178 -7.58 -2.09 0.77
N ARG A 179 -6.59 -2.90 1.16
CA ARG A 179 -6.02 -2.87 2.51
C ARG A 179 -4.55 -2.46 2.45
N GLY A 180 -4.15 -1.59 3.36
CA GLY A 180 -2.76 -1.22 3.59
C GLY A 180 -2.35 -1.37 5.05
N ILE A 181 -1.20 -0.79 5.37
CA ILE A 181 -0.60 -0.75 6.69
C ILE A 181 -1.09 0.52 7.39
N PRO A 182 -1.81 0.44 8.52
CA PRO A 182 -2.18 1.59 9.34
C PRO A 182 -0.94 2.40 9.75
N LEU A 183 -0.94 3.70 9.46
CA LEU A 183 0.11 4.64 9.88
C LEU A 183 -0.37 5.61 10.95
N SER A 184 -1.59 6.12 10.80
CA SER A 184 -2.22 7.08 11.71
C SER A 184 -3.72 6.78 11.76
N GLY A 185 -4.27 6.69 12.97
CA GLY A 185 -5.65 6.28 13.22
C GLY A 185 -6.71 7.32 12.84
N GLY A 186 -7.98 6.92 12.93
CA GLY A 186 -9.15 7.73 12.61
C GLY A 186 -9.76 7.42 11.23
N ILE A 187 -10.90 8.04 10.97
CA ILE A 187 -11.68 7.83 9.74
C ILE A 187 -11.70 9.12 8.92
N ALA A 188 -11.42 9.01 7.62
CA ALA A 188 -11.58 10.09 6.66
C ALA A 188 -12.51 9.68 5.52
N ILE A 189 -13.38 10.59 5.10
CA ILE A 189 -14.21 10.44 3.90
C ILE A 189 -13.98 11.66 3.04
N GLY A 190 -13.54 11.44 1.81
CA GLY A 190 -13.07 12.54 0.99
C GLY A 190 -12.89 12.19 -0.48
N SER A 191 -12.66 13.24 -1.27
CA SER A 191 -12.34 13.11 -2.68
C SER A 191 -10.85 12.82 -2.84
N PRO A 192 -10.46 11.96 -3.79
CA PRO A 192 -9.04 11.68 -3.99
C PRO A 192 -8.29 12.86 -4.62
N ALA A 193 -7.12 13.16 -4.08
CA ALA A 193 -6.16 14.09 -4.67
C ALA A 193 -4.81 13.39 -4.88
N MET A 194 -4.43 13.16 -6.14
CA MET A 194 -3.24 12.39 -6.46
C MET A 194 -2.03 13.31 -6.75
N VAL A 195 -0.93 13.08 -6.05
CA VAL A 195 0.36 13.70 -6.36
C VAL A 195 1.00 12.95 -7.53
N LEU A 196 0.62 13.32 -8.76
CA LEU A 196 1.23 12.78 -9.98
C LEU A 196 2.48 13.57 -10.35
N SER A 197 3.64 12.91 -10.32
CA SER A 197 4.83 13.40 -11.03
C SER A 197 4.64 13.15 -12.53
N ARG A 198 4.15 14.15 -13.27
CA ARG A 198 3.98 14.03 -14.73
C ARG A 198 5.22 14.50 -15.45
N PHE A 199 5.82 13.62 -16.25
CA PHE A 199 6.78 14.01 -17.27
C PHE A 199 6.02 14.75 -18.38
N VAL A 200 6.24 16.05 -18.48
CA VAL A 200 5.72 16.86 -19.58
C VAL A 200 6.88 17.13 -20.51
N GLU A 201 6.85 16.51 -21.70
CA GLU A 201 7.81 16.84 -22.75
C GLU A 201 7.65 18.32 -23.08
N LYS A 202 8.75 19.10 -23.01
CA LYS A 202 8.76 20.46 -23.56
C LYS A 202 8.47 20.35 -25.05
N ASN A 203 7.27 20.73 -25.47
CA ASN A 203 6.93 20.85 -26.88
C ASN A 203 7.79 21.97 -27.48
N THR A 204 8.79 21.61 -28.27
CA THR A 204 9.63 22.60 -28.95
C THR A 204 9.89 22.17 -30.39
N GLY A 205 9.43 23.00 -31.34
CA GLY A 205 10.08 23.08 -32.65
C GLY A 205 11.56 23.47 -32.50
N ASN A 206 12.32 23.49 -33.59
CA ASN A 206 13.76 23.85 -33.66
C ASN A 206 14.53 23.78 -32.32
N LEU A 207 14.80 22.55 -31.85
CA LEU A 207 15.61 22.27 -30.67
C LEU A 207 17.06 22.77 -30.85
N ASP A 208 17.51 23.60 -29.92
CA ASP A 208 18.92 23.98 -29.76
C ASP A 208 19.66 22.90 -28.97
N ILE A 209 20.38 22.04 -29.70
CA ILE A 209 21.13 20.91 -29.14
C ILE A 209 22.20 21.38 -28.16
N SER A 210 22.84 22.53 -28.39
CA SER A 210 23.87 23.04 -27.50
C SER A 210 23.28 23.45 -26.16
N ARG A 211 22.09 24.07 -26.17
CA ARG A 211 21.36 24.41 -24.94
C ARG A 211 20.88 23.17 -24.20
N GLU A 212 20.31 22.18 -24.89
CA GLU A 212 19.85 20.93 -24.26
C GLU A 212 21.01 20.17 -23.60
N LEU A 213 22.18 20.11 -24.23
CA LEU A 213 23.37 19.50 -23.64
C LEU A 213 23.86 20.25 -22.40
N GLN A 214 23.75 21.59 -22.39
CA GLN A 214 24.10 22.40 -21.23
C GLN A 214 23.10 22.22 -20.07
N GLU A 215 21.79 22.19 -20.36
CA GLU A 215 20.75 21.90 -19.37
C GLU A 215 20.92 20.49 -18.78
N LEU A 216 21.28 19.51 -19.61
CA LEU A 216 21.59 18.14 -19.19
C LEU A 216 22.80 18.07 -18.25
N GLU A 217 23.91 18.73 -18.60
CA GLU A 217 25.12 18.74 -17.76
C GLU A 217 24.83 19.40 -16.40
N ASN A 218 24.07 20.50 -16.40
CA ASN A 218 23.63 21.14 -15.16
C ASN A 218 22.76 20.22 -14.30
N ALA A 219 21.87 19.42 -14.92
CA ALA A 219 21.04 18.46 -14.19
C ALA A 219 21.89 17.33 -13.57
N PHE A 220 22.92 16.83 -14.26
CA PHE A 220 23.87 15.88 -13.70
C PHE A 220 24.63 16.46 -12.50
N LEU A 221 25.11 17.70 -12.61
CA LEU A 221 25.85 18.36 -11.52
C LEU A 221 24.97 18.57 -10.29
N LYS A 222 23.73 19.05 -10.47
CA LYS A 222 22.79 19.23 -9.36
C LYS A 222 22.40 17.91 -8.70
N THR A 223 22.09 16.89 -9.51
CA THR A 223 21.77 15.55 -8.99
C THR A 223 22.94 14.96 -8.20
N LYS A 224 24.18 15.14 -8.69
CA LYS A 224 25.38 14.72 -7.98
C LYS A 224 25.55 15.46 -6.64
N ALA A 225 25.36 16.78 -6.63
CA ALA A 225 25.44 17.57 -5.41
C ALA A 225 24.40 17.14 -4.37
N ASP A 226 23.16 16.88 -4.80
CA ASP A 226 22.10 16.38 -3.92
C ASP A 226 22.45 15.00 -3.33
N LEU A 227 22.98 14.08 -4.15
CA LEU A 227 23.40 12.75 -3.69
C LEU A 227 24.57 12.81 -2.71
N LEU A 228 25.59 13.64 -2.99
CA LEU A 228 26.72 13.82 -2.07
C LEU A 228 26.29 14.40 -0.74
N LYS A 229 25.38 15.37 -0.76
CA LYS A 229 24.82 15.95 0.46
C LYS A 229 24.03 14.90 1.28
N LEU A 230 23.23 14.06 0.60
CA LEU A 230 22.52 12.96 1.25
C LEU A 230 23.47 11.92 1.84
N ILE A 231 24.55 11.57 1.13
CA ILE A 231 25.59 10.66 1.62
C ILE A 231 26.25 11.24 2.88
N ASP A 232 26.69 12.50 2.83
CA ASP A 232 27.29 13.20 3.99
C ASP A 232 26.31 13.26 5.19
N GLU A 233 25.03 13.56 4.95
CA GLU A 233 24.01 13.61 6.01
C GLU A 233 23.78 12.22 6.64
N LEU A 234 23.84 11.14 5.86
CA LEU A 234 23.65 9.77 6.34
C LEU A 234 24.89 9.21 7.03
N ASP A 235 26.08 9.48 6.50
CA ASP A 235 27.36 9.08 7.10
C ASP A 235 27.58 9.79 8.44
N ASN A 236 27.20 11.07 8.56
CA ASN A 236 27.30 11.83 9.82
C ASN A 236 26.25 11.40 10.87
N ASN A 237 25.13 10.79 10.45
CA ASN A 237 24.07 10.33 11.36
C ASN A 237 24.22 8.84 11.76
N GLY A 238 25.31 8.17 11.37
CA GLY A 238 25.61 6.78 11.75
C GLY A 238 24.98 5.71 10.84
N SER A 239 24.34 6.09 9.73
CA SER A 239 23.60 5.19 8.83
C SER A 239 24.44 4.73 7.62
N ASN A 240 25.58 4.08 7.90
CA ASN A 240 26.56 3.69 6.86
C ASN A 240 26.00 2.73 5.78
N SER A 241 24.97 1.91 6.05
CA SER A 241 24.39 1.03 5.02
C SER A 241 23.38 1.76 4.12
N ASP A 242 22.74 2.81 4.62
CA ASP A 242 21.79 3.61 3.82
C ASP A 242 22.55 4.53 2.87
N SER A 243 23.76 4.96 3.24
CA SER A 243 24.66 5.68 2.34
C SER A 243 25.16 4.80 1.19
N GLU A 244 25.33 3.47 1.36
CA GLU A 244 25.70 2.55 0.28
C GLU A 244 24.69 2.56 -0.90
N ILE A 245 23.40 2.76 -0.62
CA ILE A 245 22.37 2.88 -1.66
C ILE A 245 22.63 4.14 -2.50
N PHE A 246 22.84 5.29 -1.84
CA PHE A 246 23.11 6.55 -2.52
C PHE A 246 24.50 6.61 -3.16
N GLN A 247 25.49 5.93 -2.60
CA GLN A 247 26.79 5.70 -3.24
C GLN A 247 26.63 4.88 -4.52
N THR A 248 25.77 3.87 -4.52
CA THR A 248 25.43 3.15 -5.75
C THR A 248 24.73 4.07 -6.76
N HIS A 249 23.79 4.92 -6.31
CA HIS A 249 23.15 5.90 -7.18
C HIS A 249 24.17 6.88 -7.77
N LEU A 250 25.17 7.28 -7.00
CA LEU A 250 26.27 8.14 -7.45
C LEU A 250 27.12 7.41 -8.50
N LEU A 251 27.50 6.15 -8.28
CA LEU A 251 28.25 5.34 -9.24
C LEU A 251 27.48 5.19 -10.56
N MET A 252 26.18 4.92 -10.49
CA MET A 252 25.31 4.83 -11.68
C MET A 252 25.13 6.18 -12.38
N LEU A 253 25.00 7.28 -11.62
CA LEU A 253 24.95 8.63 -12.16
C LEU A 253 26.26 9.00 -12.85
N GLU A 254 27.41 8.51 -12.35
CA GLU A 254 28.76 8.74 -12.88
C GLU A 254 29.18 7.77 -13.98
N ASP A 255 28.39 6.73 -14.23
CA ASP A 255 28.64 5.78 -15.30
C ASP A 255 28.77 6.49 -16.66
N SER A 256 29.94 6.34 -17.27
CA SER A 256 30.27 7.04 -18.52
C SER A 256 29.38 6.57 -19.66
N MET A 257 28.99 5.29 -19.70
CA MET A 257 28.11 4.76 -20.73
C MET A 257 26.71 5.36 -20.63
N PHE A 258 26.13 5.44 -19.43
CA PHE A 258 24.81 6.04 -19.21
C PHE A 258 24.78 7.52 -19.62
N ARG A 259 25.79 8.30 -19.22
CA ARG A 259 25.94 9.71 -19.62
C ARG A 259 26.13 9.88 -21.12
N GLU A 260 27.01 9.09 -21.73
CA GLU A 260 27.27 9.14 -23.16
C GLU A 260 26.06 8.72 -23.99
N ASP A 261 25.32 7.69 -23.58
CA ASP A 261 24.12 7.23 -24.27
C ASP A 261 23.04 8.30 -24.27
N ILE A 262 22.86 9.04 -23.16
CA ILE A 262 21.93 10.17 -23.09
C ILE A 262 22.41 11.31 -24.01
N LYS A 263 23.71 11.67 -23.96
CA LYS A 263 24.28 12.73 -24.81
C LYS A 263 24.18 12.39 -26.30
N LYS A 264 24.49 11.15 -26.69
CA LYS A 264 24.33 10.63 -28.07
C LYS A 264 22.88 10.67 -28.51
N HIS A 265 21.96 10.30 -27.64
CA HIS A 265 20.54 10.35 -27.96
C HIS A 265 20.06 11.80 -28.20
N VAL A 266 20.52 12.77 -27.41
CA VAL A 266 20.26 14.20 -27.65
C VAL A 266 20.81 14.65 -29.00
N THR A 267 22.07 14.32 -29.32
CA THR A 267 22.75 14.83 -30.53
C THR A 267 22.30 14.15 -31.82
N GLU A 268 22.24 12.81 -31.83
CA GLU A 268 21.96 12.01 -33.03
C GLU A 268 20.46 12.04 -33.38
N HIS A 269 19.59 11.99 -32.38
CA HIS A 269 18.14 11.88 -32.58
C HIS A 269 17.43 13.24 -32.45
N ARG A 270 18.19 14.30 -32.15
CA ARG A 270 17.71 15.68 -32.00
C ARG A 270 16.50 15.78 -31.08
N LYS A 271 16.57 15.12 -29.93
CA LYS A 271 15.53 15.12 -28.88
C LYS A 271 15.97 15.97 -27.70
N SER A 272 15.01 16.44 -26.91
CA SER A 272 15.31 17.17 -25.67
C SER A 272 16.11 16.31 -24.69
N ALA A 273 16.85 16.96 -23.79
CA ALA A 273 17.56 16.32 -22.69
C ALA A 273 16.61 15.46 -21.85
N ALA A 274 15.43 16.01 -21.54
CA ALA A 274 14.36 15.35 -20.81
C ALA A 274 13.90 14.04 -21.47
N PHE A 275 13.59 14.07 -22.77
CA PHE A 275 13.19 12.87 -23.52
C PHE A 275 14.32 11.84 -23.55
N SER A 276 15.55 12.30 -23.76
CA SER A 276 16.73 11.44 -23.89
C SER A 276 17.07 10.73 -22.58
N VAL A 277 16.95 11.42 -21.44
CA VAL A 277 17.09 10.81 -20.10
C VAL A 277 16.07 9.70 -19.90
N ARG A 278 14.77 9.97 -20.17
CA ARG A 278 13.71 8.96 -20.00
C ARG A 278 13.92 7.76 -20.94
N HIS A 279 14.21 8.03 -22.21
CA HIS A 279 14.40 6.99 -23.22
C HIS A 279 15.54 6.03 -22.86
N VAL A 280 16.69 6.56 -22.46
CA VAL A 280 17.85 5.74 -22.08
C VAL A 280 17.58 4.99 -20.78
N ALA A 281 16.96 5.63 -19.78
CA ALA A 281 16.55 4.98 -18.54
C ALA A 281 15.60 3.79 -18.80
N ASP A 282 14.55 3.97 -19.61
CA ASP A 282 13.61 2.89 -19.98
C ASP A 282 14.30 1.68 -20.62
N LYS A 283 15.30 1.94 -21.47
CA LYS A 283 16.08 0.90 -22.13
C LYS A 283 16.93 0.10 -21.13
N VAL A 284 17.54 0.77 -20.15
CA VAL A 284 18.33 0.14 -19.08
C VAL A 284 17.42 -0.65 -18.14
N ILE A 285 16.32 -0.05 -17.69
CA ILE A 285 15.30 -0.69 -16.83
C ILE A 285 14.78 -1.98 -17.48
N LYS A 286 14.40 -1.92 -18.76
CA LYS A 286 13.90 -3.09 -19.48
C LYS A 286 14.94 -4.21 -19.58
N ARG A 287 16.22 -3.88 -19.71
CA ARG A 287 17.32 -4.86 -19.72
C ARG A 287 17.46 -5.50 -18.34
N PHE A 288 17.52 -4.72 -17.26
CA PHE A 288 17.60 -5.26 -15.90
C PHE A 288 16.40 -6.13 -15.53
N MET A 289 15.19 -5.71 -15.90
CA MET A 289 13.97 -6.49 -15.66
C MET A 289 13.91 -7.81 -16.45
N SER A 290 14.63 -7.92 -17.57
CA SER A 290 14.70 -9.14 -18.39
C SER A 290 15.66 -10.20 -17.83
N ILE A 291 16.47 -9.85 -16.82
CA ILE A 291 17.45 -10.76 -16.22
C ILE A 291 16.79 -11.53 -15.06
N PRO A 292 16.87 -12.87 -15.03
CA PRO A 292 16.22 -13.70 -14.01
C PRO A 292 16.91 -13.66 -12.63
N ASP A 293 17.82 -12.72 -12.39
CA ASP A 293 18.49 -12.50 -11.11
C ASP A 293 17.76 -11.42 -10.29
N ARG A 294 17.47 -11.69 -9.01
CA ARG A 294 16.73 -10.77 -8.13
C ARG A 294 17.52 -9.49 -7.85
N TYR A 295 18.81 -9.60 -7.54
CA TYR A 295 19.68 -8.47 -7.23
C TYR A 295 19.80 -7.53 -8.43
N ILE A 296 19.89 -8.07 -9.64
CA ILE A 296 19.94 -7.28 -10.88
C ILE A 296 18.60 -6.61 -11.18
N ARG A 297 17.45 -7.24 -10.90
CA ARG A 297 16.14 -6.61 -11.07
C ARG A 297 15.92 -5.45 -10.10
N GLU A 298 16.44 -5.53 -8.88
CA GLU A 298 16.37 -4.44 -7.90
C GLU A 298 17.10 -3.18 -8.42
N ARG A 299 18.17 -3.33 -9.22
CA ARG A 299 18.85 -2.21 -9.90
C ARG A 299 17.98 -1.44 -10.90
N ALA A 300 16.88 -2.02 -11.37
CA ALA A 300 15.94 -1.28 -12.22
C ALA A 300 15.25 -0.14 -11.45
N GLY A 301 15.02 -0.32 -10.15
CA GLY A 301 14.51 0.73 -9.27
C GLY A 301 15.50 1.88 -9.11
N ASP A 302 16.79 1.56 -8.94
CA ASP A 302 17.86 2.57 -8.81
C ASP A 302 17.94 3.48 -10.05
N VAL A 303 17.87 2.90 -11.24
CA VAL A 303 17.88 3.65 -12.51
C VAL A 303 16.63 4.52 -12.66
N GLU A 304 15.46 4.01 -12.25
CA GLU A 304 14.21 4.77 -12.25
C GLU A 304 14.33 6.02 -11.35
N ASP A 305 14.88 5.87 -10.14
CA ASP A 305 15.01 6.97 -9.19
C ASP A 305 16.02 8.03 -9.64
N ILE A 306 17.17 7.61 -10.18
CA ILE A 306 18.15 8.52 -10.80
C ILE A 306 17.52 9.31 -11.95
N SER A 307 16.75 8.62 -12.80
CA SER A 307 16.08 9.27 -13.93
C SER A 307 15.08 10.34 -13.46
N LYS A 308 14.30 10.06 -12.41
CA LYS A 308 13.34 11.02 -11.85
C LYS A 308 14.03 12.27 -11.28
N ARG A 309 15.18 12.11 -10.61
CA ARG A 309 15.98 13.24 -10.10
C ARG A 309 16.52 14.11 -11.23
N LEU A 310 17.08 13.50 -12.28
CA LEU A 310 17.53 14.22 -13.47
C LEU A 310 16.37 14.99 -14.14
N LEU A 311 15.23 14.34 -14.33
CA LEU A 311 14.03 14.95 -14.91
C LEU A 311 13.47 16.10 -14.07
N SER A 312 13.56 16.00 -12.74
CA SER A 312 13.21 17.08 -11.81
C SER A 312 14.12 18.30 -12.01
N HIS A 313 15.43 18.10 -12.09
CA HIS A 313 16.40 19.19 -12.33
C HIS A 313 16.32 19.81 -13.73
N LEU A 314 15.79 19.06 -14.70
CA LEU A 314 15.47 19.54 -16.05
C LEU A 314 14.15 20.35 -16.10
N GLY A 315 13.39 20.43 -15.00
CA GLY A 315 12.18 21.24 -14.88
C GLY A 315 11.00 20.73 -15.71
N VAL A 316 11.00 19.45 -16.07
CA VAL A 316 9.95 18.81 -16.89
C VAL A 316 8.97 17.96 -16.08
N MET A 317 9.20 17.86 -14.77
CA MET A 317 8.26 17.27 -13.84
C MET A 317 7.26 18.35 -13.42
N ARG A 318 6.04 18.33 -14.02
CA ARG A 318 4.92 19.12 -13.49
C ARG A 318 4.26 18.36 -12.35
N ARG A 319 3.92 19.11 -11.31
CA ARG A 319 3.23 18.62 -10.12
C ARG A 319 2.00 19.51 -9.94
N ASP A 320 0.92 19.16 -10.63
CA ASP A 320 -0.36 19.83 -10.48
C ASP A 320 -1.19 18.96 -9.51
N VAL A 321 -1.40 19.46 -8.28
CA VAL A 321 -2.32 18.86 -7.31
C VAL A 321 -3.32 19.93 -6.95
N GLU A 322 -4.52 19.83 -7.53
CA GLU A 322 -5.65 20.64 -7.09
C GLU A 322 -6.27 19.98 -5.85
N LEU A 323 -6.14 20.63 -4.70
CA LEU A 323 -6.74 20.19 -3.46
C LEU A 323 -8.12 20.86 -3.31
N GLY A 324 -9.18 20.04 -3.38
CA GLY A 324 -10.52 20.43 -2.96
C GLY A 324 -10.71 20.26 -1.45
N GLU A 325 -11.84 20.73 -0.93
CA GLU A 325 -12.24 20.46 0.46
C GLU A 325 -12.37 18.95 0.71
N ASN A 326 -11.92 18.48 1.89
CA ASN A 326 -11.88 17.07 2.27
C ASN A 326 -11.13 16.17 1.27
N SER A 327 -9.92 16.58 0.86
CA SER A 327 -9.08 15.79 -0.02
C SER A 327 -8.41 14.64 0.74
N ILE A 328 -8.41 13.44 0.16
CA ILE A 328 -7.56 12.33 0.59
C ILE A 328 -6.34 12.32 -0.34
N LEU A 329 -5.17 12.64 0.21
CA LEU A 329 -3.94 12.80 -0.55
C LEU A 329 -3.29 11.44 -0.82
N ILE A 330 -2.96 11.19 -2.08
CA ILE A 330 -2.46 9.89 -2.54
C ILE A 330 -1.14 10.10 -3.28
N ALA A 331 -0.09 9.45 -2.80
CA ALA A 331 1.27 9.62 -3.32
C ALA A 331 2.06 8.31 -3.27
N ASP A 332 3.11 8.19 -4.09
CA ASP A 332 4.03 7.06 -3.94
C ASP A 332 4.85 7.19 -2.65
N ALA A 333 5.34 8.40 -2.40
CA ALA A 333 5.94 8.89 -1.16
C ALA A 333 5.80 10.42 -1.13
N LEU A 334 5.79 11.04 0.06
CA LEU A 334 5.85 12.50 0.21
C LEU A 334 7.19 12.92 0.83
N THR A 335 7.87 13.84 0.17
CA THR A 335 9.10 14.48 0.63
C THR A 335 8.80 15.77 1.42
N PRO A 336 9.73 16.24 2.28
CA PRO A 336 9.55 17.49 3.04
C PRO A 336 9.25 18.72 2.18
N GLY A 337 9.87 18.82 1.00
CA GLY A 337 9.62 19.89 0.05
C GLY A 337 8.22 19.82 -0.60
N GLU A 338 7.68 18.61 -0.80
CA GLU A 338 6.33 18.41 -1.32
C GLU A 338 5.27 18.80 -0.29
N THR A 339 5.45 18.35 0.96
CA THR A 339 4.58 18.72 2.09
C THR A 339 4.47 20.23 2.30
N ALA A 340 5.58 20.96 2.17
CA ALA A 340 5.63 22.41 2.38
C ALA A 340 4.86 23.22 1.33
N SER A 341 4.62 22.64 0.15
CA SER A 341 3.93 23.29 -0.97
C SER A 341 2.42 23.01 -1.02
N LEU A 342 1.93 22.10 -0.20
CA LEU A 342 0.52 21.67 -0.18
C LEU A 342 -0.27 22.44 0.88
N ASP A 343 -1.52 22.76 0.56
CA ASP A 343 -2.48 23.32 1.50
C ASP A 343 -3.07 22.18 2.37
N LEU A 344 -2.34 21.81 3.41
CA LEU A 344 -2.65 20.66 4.25
C LEU A 344 -3.95 20.81 5.06
N GLU A 345 -4.52 22.01 5.19
CA GLU A 345 -5.82 22.18 5.86
C GLU A 345 -6.97 21.52 5.09
N LYS A 346 -6.80 21.38 3.76
CA LYS A 346 -7.77 20.69 2.89
C LYS A 346 -7.60 19.18 2.89
N VAL A 347 -6.53 18.67 3.49
CA VAL A 347 -6.20 17.23 3.48
C VAL A 347 -6.78 16.55 4.72
N THR A 348 -7.65 15.58 4.49
CA THR A 348 -8.33 14.80 5.53
C THR A 348 -7.81 13.39 5.66
N GLY A 349 -6.97 12.91 4.73
CA GLY A 349 -6.38 11.58 4.80
C GLY A 349 -5.14 11.43 3.93
N PHE A 350 -4.29 10.46 4.23
CA PHE A 350 -3.12 10.10 3.42
C PHE A 350 -3.13 8.63 3.01
N ILE A 351 -2.81 8.36 1.75
CA ILE A 351 -2.61 6.99 1.25
C ILE A 351 -1.30 6.91 0.47
N THR A 352 -0.42 5.98 0.83
CA THR A 352 0.91 5.85 0.18
C THR A 352 1.25 4.44 -0.31
N SER A 353 2.03 4.37 -1.40
CA SER A 353 2.38 3.09 -2.05
C SER A 353 3.62 2.41 -1.48
N LYS A 354 4.65 3.20 -1.11
CA LYS A 354 5.97 2.70 -0.71
C LYS A 354 6.38 3.02 0.73
N ASP A 355 5.68 3.94 1.38
CA ASP A 355 6.13 4.52 2.64
C ASP A 355 5.89 3.59 3.85
N GLY A 356 6.91 3.40 4.69
CA GLY A 356 6.80 2.71 5.98
C GLY A 356 6.35 3.62 7.12
N ALA A 357 6.29 3.08 8.34
CA ALA A 357 5.91 3.80 9.57
C ALA A 357 6.86 4.96 9.95
N THR A 358 8.06 5.01 9.37
CA THR A 358 9.08 6.06 9.52
C THR A 358 9.05 7.12 8.43
N SER A 359 8.20 6.97 7.42
CA SER A 359 8.14 7.95 6.33
C SER A 359 7.78 9.35 6.84
N HIS A 360 8.25 10.36 6.11
CA HIS A 360 7.88 11.74 6.39
C HIS A 360 6.33 11.92 6.37
N THR A 361 5.65 11.19 5.47
CA THR A 361 4.18 11.09 5.44
C THR A 361 3.58 10.57 6.74
N ALA A 362 4.17 9.51 7.33
CA ALA A 362 3.70 8.94 8.60
C ALA A 362 3.86 9.91 9.77
N ILE A 363 5.01 10.60 9.86
CA ILE A 363 5.28 11.59 10.90
C ILE A 363 4.31 12.79 10.77
N LEU A 364 4.12 13.26 9.55
CA LEU A 364 3.20 14.35 9.24
C LEU A 364 1.75 14.00 9.62
N ALA A 365 1.27 12.83 9.17
CA ALA A 365 -0.08 12.36 9.45
C ALA A 365 -0.34 12.23 10.95
N LYS A 366 0.62 11.67 11.70
CA LYS A 366 0.53 11.53 13.16
C LYS A 366 0.53 12.87 13.88
N SER A 367 1.45 13.78 13.53
CA SER A 367 1.54 15.10 14.17
C SER A 367 0.30 15.97 13.99
N ARG A 368 -0.47 15.72 12.91
CA ARG A 368 -1.68 16.46 12.55
C ARG A 368 -2.98 15.70 12.78
N HIS A 369 -2.92 14.49 13.35
CA HIS A 369 -4.09 13.65 13.58
C HIS A 369 -4.92 13.37 12.31
N ILE A 370 -4.22 13.24 11.18
CA ILE A 370 -4.84 12.91 9.90
C ILE A 370 -4.73 11.38 9.71
N PRO A 371 -5.84 10.67 9.43
CA PRO A 371 -5.82 9.24 9.12
C PRO A 371 -4.86 8.92 7.97
N ALA A 372 -4.06 7.87 8.12
CA ALA A 372 -3.09 7.50 7.10
C ALA A 372 -2.89 5.99 6.99
N VAL A 373 -2.78 5.51 5.75
CA VAL A 373 -2.53 4.11 5.41
C VAL A 373 -1.45 4.03 4.34
N SER A 374 -0.52 3.08 4.48
CA SER A 374 0.57 2.89 3.52
C SER A 374 0.69 1.47 2.99
N GLY A 375 1.72 1.21 2.17
CA GLY A 375 1.95 -0.11 1.59
C GLY A 375 0.86 -0.55 0.60
N VAL A 376 0.05 0.41 0.11
CA VAL A 376 -1.05 0.11 -0.80
C VAL A 376 -0.49 -0.05 -2.21
N LYS A 377 -0.38 -1.30 -2.66
CA LYS A 377 0.13 -1.61 -4.00
C LYS A 377 -0.91 -1.22 -5.05
N LYS A 378 -0.43 -0.77 -6.21
CA LYS A 378 -1.25 -0.44 -7.38
C LYS A 378 -2.26 0.70 -7.16
N LEU A 379 -1.96 1.64 -6.25
CA LEU A 379 -2.80 2.82 -6.01
C LEU A 379 -3.23 3.52 -7.31
N SER A 380 -2.29 3.73 -8.24
CA SER A 380 -2.54 4.36 -9.53
C SER A 380 -3.59 3.66 -10.40
N GLU A 381 -3.80 2.35 -10.24
CA GLU A 381 -4.80 1.59 -11.02
C GLU A 381 -6.24 1.90 -10.58
N PHE A 382 -6.44 2.26 -9.31
CA PHE A 382 -7.76 2.53 -8.74
C PHE A 382 -8.11 4.02 -8.77
N MET A 383 -7.10 4.88 -8.92
CA MET A 383 -7.29 6.33 -8.86
C MET A 383 -8.00 6.94 -10.05
N GLU A 384 -7.88 6.32 -11.23
CA GLU A 384 -8.50 6.84 -12.46
C GLU A 384 -10.03 6.83 -12.42
N VAL A 385 -10.63 6.02 -11.53
CA VAL A 385 -12.08 5.86 -11.38
C VAL A 385 -12.60 6.34 -10.03
N ALA A 386 -11.72 6.75 -9.11
CA ALA A 386 -12.08 7.10 -7.74
C ALA A 386 -12.72 8.50 -7.69
N GLN A 387 -13.95 8.57 -7.17
CA GLN A 387 -14.68 9.81 -6.90
C GLN A 387 -14.74 10.10 -5.41
N THR A 388 -14.91 9.05 -4.60
CA THR A 388 -14.98 9.15 -3.14
C THR A 388 -14.20 8.01 -2.54
N ILE A 389 -13.47 8.31 -1.47
CA ILE A 389 -12.71 7.33 -0.70
C ILE A 389 -13.13 7.41 0.76
N ILE A 390 -13.36 6.25 1.37
CA ILE A 390 -13.36 6.08 2.81
C ILE A 390 -11.99 5.50 3.17
N LEU A 391 -11.29 6.17 4.07
CA LEU A 391 -10.02 5.76 4.64
C LEU A 391 -10.22 5.47 6.13
N ASP A 392 -9.99 4.23 6.53
CA ASP A 392 -9.98 3.80 7.92
C ASP A 392 -8.53 3.59 8.35
N GLY A 393 -7.98 4.63 8.98
CA GLY A 393 -6.60 4.65 9.49
C GLY A 393 -6.38 3.73 10.68
N ASP A 394 -7.45 3.25 11.35
CA ASP A 394 -7.35 2.33 12.48
C ASP A 394 -7.21 0.87 12.00
N SER A 395 -8.04 0.46 11.04
CA SER A 395 -8.05 -0.91 10.50
C SER A 395 -7.14 -1.12 9.28
N GLY A 396 -6.76 -0.02 8.61
CA GLY A 396 -6.00 -0.02 7.36
C GLY A 396 -6.85 -0.28 6.13
N GLU A 397 -8.19 -0.21 6.25
CA GLU A 397 -9.12 -0.40 5.14
C GLU A 397 -9.33 0.87 4.32
N ILE A 398 -9.43 0.69 3.01
CA ILE A 398 -9.63 1.76 2.04
C ILE A 398 -10.76 1.32 1.10
N PHE A 399 -11.86 2.06 1.10
CA PHE A 399 -12.98 1.83 0.21
C PHE A 399 -13.01 2.92 -0.86
N ILE A 400 -12.81 2.52 -2.10
CA ILE A 400 -12.84 3.41 -3.27
C ILE A 400 -14.21 3.25 -3.94
N ASN A 401 -14.89 4.37 -4.18
CA ASN A 401 -16.29 4.42 -4.62
C ASN A 401 -17.21 3.56 -3.75
N PRO A 402 -17.22 3.80 -2.42
CA PRO A 402 -18.02 3.02 -1.48
C PRO A 402 -19.50 3.00 -1.86
N THR A 403 -20.16 1.88 -1.58
CA THR A 403 -21.61 1.78 -1.71
C THR A 403 -22.32 2.77 -0.79
N ALA A 404 -23.57 3.13 -1.11
CA ALA A 404 -24.38 4.00 -0.25
C ALA A 404 -24.56 3.43 1.17
N GLU A 405 -24.64 2.10 1.29
CA GLU A 405 -24.71 1.40 2.58
C GLU A 405 -23.42 1.60 3.39
N ARG A 406 -22.25 1.41 2.76
CA ARG A 406 -20.94 1.62 3.39
C ARG A 406 -20.72 3.08 3.79
N LEU A 407 -21.09 4.01 2.91
CA LEU A 407 -21.02 5.45 3.22
C LEU A 407 -21.88 5.77 4.43
N LYS A 408 -23.08 5.22 4.52
CA LYS A 408 -23.96 5.43 5.68
C LYS A 408 -23.35 4.89 6.97
N GLU A 409 -22.83 3.66 6.94
CA GLU A 409 -22.17 3.03 8.09
C GLU A 409 -21.00 3.88 8.61
N TYR A 410 -20.11 4.32 7.72
CA TYR A 410 -18.94 5.12 8.10
C TYR A 410 -19.28 6.56 8.49
N ASN A 411 -20.32 7.16 7.90
CA ASN A 411 -20.84 8.44 8.36
C ASN A 411 -21.48 8.34 9.74
N GLU A 412 -22.17 7.23 10.08
CA GLU A 412 -22.67 6.98 11.44
C GLU A 412 -21.50 6.81 12.43
N LYS A 413 -20.44 6.07 12.06
CA LYS A 413 -19.20 5.99 12.86
C LYS A 413 -18.58 7.37 13.09
N LEU A 414 -18.43 8.19 12.04
CA LEU A 414 -17.91 9.56 12.15
C LEU A 414 -18.79 10.48 12.99
N ASN A 415 -20.12 10.39 12.84
CA ASN A 415 -21.06 11.16 13.64
C ASN A 415 -21.01 10.74 15.10
N ASN A 416 -20.87 9.45 15.41
CA ASN A 416 -20.67 8.98 16.78
C ASN A 416 -19.35 9.50 17.37
N ILE A 417 -18.29 9.63 16.56
CA ILE A 417 -17.02 10.25 16.98
C ILE A 417 -17.19 11.76 17.20
N LYS A 418 -17.88 12.47 16.30
CA LYS A 418 -18.09 13.94 16.36
C LYS A 418 -19.14 14.38 17.40
N GLN A 419 -20.12 13.53 17.70
CA GLN A 419 -21.18 13.78 18.67
C GLN A 419 -20.83 13.30 20.07
N LYS A 420 -19.69 12.63 20.27
CA LYS A 420 -19.12 12.49 21.60
C LYS A 420 -18.86 13.91 22.13
N PRO A 421 -19.49 14.31 23.24
CA PRO A 421 -19.13 15.55 23.89
C PRO A 421 -17.62 15.55 24.12
N ASP A 422 -16.94 16.69 24.00
CA ASP A 422 -15.63 16.82 24.61
C ASP A 422 -15.84 16.70 26.13
N LEU A 423 -15.71 15.47 26.63
CA LEU A 423 -15.93 15.12 28.03
C LEU A 423 -14.81 15.69 28.92
N GLY A 424 -13.82 16.38 28.33
CA GLY A 424 -12.61 16.82 29.00
C GLY A 424 -11.73 15.65 29.42
N GLU A 425 -10.65 15.97 30.16
CA GLU A 425 -9.78 14.96 30.76
C GLU A 425 -10.52 14.22 31.88
N ALA A 426 -10.66 12.90 31.76
CA ALA A 426 -11.13 12.04 32.84
C ALA A 426 -10.09 12.01 33.96
N ASP A 427 -10.58 11.97 35.20
CA ASP A 427 -9.71 11.72 36.36
C ASP A 427 -9.05 10.33 36.22
N PRO A 428 -7.70 10.25 36.23
CA PRO A 428 -6.98 9.00 36.06
C PRO A 428 -7.15 8.05 37.25
N ASN A 429 -7.70 8.50 38.38
CA ASN A 429 -7.95 7.65 39.53
C ASN A 429 -9.34 7.01 39.48
N ILE A 430 -9.41 5.82 38.87
CA ILE A 430 -10.63 5.03 38.77
C ILE A 430 -10.68 4.02 39.92
N VAL A 431 -11.55 4.28 40.90
CA VAL A 431 -11.76 3.41 42.07
C VAL A 431 -13.17 2.85 42.01
N LEU A 432 -13.29 1.53 42.07
CA LEU A 432 -14.57 0.82 42.05
C LEU A 432 -15.25 0.89 43.43
N PRO A 433 -16.56 0.56 43.54
CA PRO A 433 -17.30 0.59 44.80
C PRO A 433 -16.76 -0.34 45.89
N ASP A 434 -16.01 -1.39 45.50
CA ASP A 434 -15.31 -2.30 46.41
C ASP A 434 -13.97 -1.75 46.93
N GLY A 435 -13.57 -0.55 46.48
CA GLY A 435 -12.33 0.12 46.84
C GLY A 435 -11.12 -0.29 45.99
N GLU A 436 -11.28 -1.21 45.04
CA GLU A 436 -10.19 -1.60 44.15
C GLU A 436 -10.00 -0.59 43.01
N ARG A 437 -8.73 -0.34 42.64
CA ARG A 437 -8.38 0.59 41.57
C ARG A 437 -8.30 -0.13 40.22
N VAL A 438 -8.84 0.49 39.19
CA VAL A 438 -8.64 0.09 37.79
C VAL A 438 -7.53 0.96 37.19
N TYR A 439 -6.58 0.31 36.53
CA TYR A 439 -5.41 0.93 35.93
C TYR A 439 -5.52 0.88 34.40
N PHE A 440 -5.27 2.03 33.78
CA PHE A 440 -5.23 2.18 32.33
C PHE A 440 -3.82 2.49 31.87
N TYR A 441 -3.18 1.46 31.33
CA TYR A 441 -1.88 1.52 30.71
C TYR A 441 -2.01 1.80 29.21
N ALA A 442 -0.93 2.26 28.60
CA ALA A 442 -0.85 2.50 27.17
C ALA A 442 -0.09 1.40 26.43
N ASN A 443 -0.57 1.06 25.24
CA ASN A 443 0.17 0.33 24.23
C ASN A 443 0.94 1.35 23.37
N VAL A 444 2.26 1.23 23.33
CA VAL A 444 3.17 2.16 22.66
C VAL A 444 3.91 1.44 21.54
N SER A 445 3.95 2.09 20.39
CA SER A 445 4.59 1.60 19.17
C SER A 445 5.56 2.62 18.57
N SER A 446 5.64 3.83 19.16
CA SER A 446 6.50 4.92 18.75
C SER A 446 6.62 5.95 19.89
N LEU A 447 7.63 6.84 19.81
CA LEU A 447 7.81 7.93 20.78
C LEU A 447 6.58 8.83 20.88
N LEU A 448 5.89 9.08 19.76
CA LEU A 448 4.64 9.87 19.74
C LEU A 448 3.52 9.22 20.55
N ASP A 449 3.40 7.89 20.51
CA ASP A 449 2.41 7.17 21.32
C ASP A 449 2.72 7.31 22.82
N ALA A 450 4.01 7.29 23.17
CA ALA A 450 4.48 7.53 24.54
C ALA A 450 4.16 8.97 24.99
N GLU A 451 4.47 9.98 24.18
CA GLU A 451 4.12 11.38 24.49
C GLU A 451 2.61 11.57 24.67
N ARG A 452 1.80 10.92 23.82
CA ARG A 452 0.34 10.98 23.93
C ARG A 452 -0.16 10.31 25.19
N ALA A 453 0.31 9.11 25.49
CA ALA A 453 -0.04 8.40 26.72
C ALA A 453 0.30 9.24 27.97
N ARG A 454 1.40 10.01 27.93
CA ARG A 454 1.78 10.94 29.00
C ARG A 454 0.79 12.09 29.10
N SER A 455 0.39 12.69 27.97
CA SER A 455 -0.61 13.77 27.94
C SER A 455 -1.98 13.33 28.49
N LEU A 456 -2.35 12.07 28.28
CA LEU A 456 -3.60 11.47 28.78
C LEU A 456 -3.47 10.89 30.19
N LYS A 457 -2.33 11.11 30.86
CA LYS A 457 -2.05 10.61 32.22
C LYS A 457 -2.32 9.10 32.34
N ALA A 458 -1.84 8.31 31.38
CA ALA A 458 -1.87 6.86 31.49
C ALA A 458 -1.12 6.41 32.76
N ASP A 459 -1.56 5.34 33.39
CA ASP A 459 -0.98 4.80 34.63
C ASP A 459 0.44 4.22 34.44
N GLY A 460 0.76 3.88 33.19
CA GLY A 460 2.06 3.39 32.73
C GLY A 460 1.97 2.93 31.28
N ILE A 461 2.98 2.22 30.82
CA ILE A 461 3.01 1.57 29.50
C ILE A 461 3.02 0.05 29.70
N GLY A 462 1.93 -0.63 29.35
CA GLY A 462 1.78 -2.07 29.56
C GLY A 462 2.31 -2.90 28.39
N LEU A 463 2.56 -2.23 27.25
CA LEU A 463 3.17 -2.86 26.09
C LEU A 463 3.93 -1.83 25.25
N VAL A 464 5.26 -1.88 25.27
CA VAL A 464 6.11 -1.33 24.21
C VAL A 464 6.33 -2.42 23.17
N ARG A 465 5.82 -2.22 21.95
CA ARG A 465 6.08 -3.11 20.81
C ARG A 465 7.45 -2.79 20.22
N THR A 466 8.43 -3.66 20.45
CA THR A 466 9.81 -3.37 20.05
C THR A 466 10.08 -3.57 18.57
N GLU A 467 9.26 -4.36 17.86
CA GLU A 467 9.54 -4.77 16.48
C GLU A 467 9.44 -3.64 15.50
N ILE A 468 8.65 -2.62 15.83
CA ILE A 468 8.52 -1.43 15.00
C ILE A 468 9.86 -0.71 14.93
N PHE A 469 10.65 -0.66 16.01
CA PHE A 469 11.97 -0.05 15.97
C PHE A 469 12.94 -0.84 15.06
N TYR A 470 12.86 -2.17 15.05
CA TYR A 470 13.66 -2.99 14.12
C TYR A 470 13.23 -2.78 12.66
N LEU A 471 11.93 -2.71 12.38
CA LEU A 471 11.40 -2.47 11.03
C LEU A 471 11.71 -1.04 10.52
N GLN A 472 11.79 -0.09 11.44
CA GLN A 472 12.12 1.30 11.18
C GLN A 472 13.61 1.53 10.90
N ASN A 473 14.47 0.63 11.35
CA ASN A 473 15.92 0.69 11.18
C ASN A 473 16.43 -0.52 10.37
N PRO A 474 16.17 -0.58 9.05
CA PRO A 474 16.58 -1.70 8.19
C PRO A 474 18.11 -1.85 8.08
N ALA A 475 18.86 -0.77 8.35
CA ALA A 475 20.33 -0.75 8.50
C ALA A 475 20.84 -1.53 9.73
N GLY A 476 19.96 -1.80 10.70
CA GLY A 476 20.28 -2.41 11.98
C GLY A 476 19.69 -1.60 13.15
N PHE A 477 19.18 -2.31 14.17
CA PHE A 477 18.76 -1.73 15.45
C PHE A 477 19.61 -2.37 16.53
N GLY A 478 20.87 -1.96 16.60
CA GLY A 478 21.90 -2.52 17.46
C GLY A 478 21.79 -2.08 18.91
N PHE A 479 22.78 -2.45 19.71
CA PHE A 479 22.79 -2.19 21.15
C PHE A 479 22.63 -0.70 21.50
N GLU A 480 23.40 0.20 20.87
CA GLU A 480 23.39 1.64 21.19
C GLU A 480 22.08 2.31 20.77
N GLU A 481 21.53 1.99 19.59
CA GLU A 481 20.24 2.53 19.16
C GLU A 481 19.09 2.03 20.06
N GLN A 482 19.17 0.77 20.49
CA GLN A 482 18.22 0.18 21.43
C GLN A 482 18.22 0.90 22.77
N VAL A 483 19.41 1.08 23.37
CA VAL A 483 19.56 1.79 24.65
C VAL A 483 18.94 3.19 24.55
N LYS A 484 19.30 3.95 23.53
CA LYS A 484 18.79 5.32 23.33
C LYS A 484 17.26 5.34 23.19
N ALA A 485 16.69 4.50 22.33
CA ALA A 485 15.25 4.45 22.11
C ALA A 485 14.48 4.04 23.37
N TYR A 486 15.00 3.09 24.14
CA TYR A 486 14.36 2.63 25.38
C TYR A 486 14.44 3.70 26.48
N GLU A 487 15.59 4.38 26.63
CA GLU A 487 15.76 5.50 27.56
C GLU A 487 14.81 6.66 27.26
N GLU A 488 14.64 7.02 25.99
CA GLU A 488 13.73 8.09 25.58
C GLU A 488 12.29 7.78 26.04
N ILE A 489 11.80 6.55 25.83
CA ILE A 489 10.45 6.14 26.27
C ILE A 489 10.35 6.13 27.80
N LEU A 490 11.33 5.55 28.49
CA LEU A 490 11.33 5.46 29.95
C LEU A 490 11.39 6.81 30.63
N SER A 491 12.15 7.77 30.08
CA SER A 491 12.25 9.12 30.63
C SER A 491 10.91 9.87 30.64
N MET A 492 9.96 9.47 29.79
CA MET A 492 8.63 10.08 29.70
C MET A 492 7.66 9.57 30.77
N PHE A 493 7.93 8.42 31.41
CA PHE A 493 7.01 7.76 32.33
C PHE A 493 7.66 7.42 33.67
N PRO A 494 7.13 7.95 34.79
CA PRO A 494 7.57 7.55 36.12
C PRO A 494 7.01 6.19 36.57
N GLY A 495 5.98 5.68 35.89
CA GLY A 495 5.32 4.41 36.18
C GLY A 495 5.97 3.21 35.48
N ASP A 496 5.38 2.03 35.66
CA ASP A 496 5.82 0.79 35.03
C ASP A 496 5.82 0.92 33.49
N VAL A 497 6.91 0.49 32.84
CA VAL A 497 7.04 0.42 31.38
C VAL A 497 7.46 -0.99 30.99
N VAL A 498 6.58 -1.70 30.30
CA VAL A 498 6.76 -3.11 29.92
C VAL A 498 7.23 -3.20 28.48
N PHE A 499 8.48 -3.62 28.27
CA PHE A 499 9.01 -3.90 26.94
C PHE A 499 8.75 -5.35 26.55
N ARG A 500 8.02 -5.54 25.45
CA ARG A 500 7.89 -6.86 24.83
C ARG A 500 9.14 -7.16 24.00
N LEU A 501 9.76 -8.31 24.22
CA LEU A 501 10.84 -8.78 23.35
C LEU A 501 10.34 -8.92 21.91
N PHE A 502 11.26 -8.93 20.96
CA PHE A 502 10.92 -8.90 19.54
C PHE A 502 9.97 -10.05 19.12
N ASP A 503 8.79 -9.70 18.60
CA ASP A 503 7.78 -10.59 18.01
C ASP A 503 7.21 -10.04 16.71
N ILE A 504 7.78 -10.50 15.60
CA ILE A 504 7.30 -10.18 14.27
C ILE A 504 6.16 -11.12 13.88
N GLY A 505 5.00 -10.54 13.58
CA GLY A 505 3.82 -11.29 13.15
C GLY A 505 3.85 -11.60 11.66
N ALA A 506 3.02 -12.57 11.24
CA ALA A 506 2.82 -12.97 9.84
C ALA A 506 2.43 -11.81 8.89
N ASP A 507 1.93 -10.72 9.46
CA ASP A 507 1.48 -9.50 8.80
C ASP A 507 2.61 -8.49 8.51
N LYS A 508 3.81 -8.68 9.08
CA LYS A 508 4.90 -7.70 9.02
C LYS A 508 6.16 -8.32 8.43
N LYS A 509 6.51 -7.93 7.20
CA LYS A 509 7.69 -8.48 6.51
C LYS A 509 8.98 -7.84 7.01
N SER A 510 9.88 -8.64 7.57
CA SER A 510 11.29 -8.28 7.79
C SER A 510 12.20 -9.07 6.85
N ASN A 511 13.38 -8.54 6.57
CA ASN A 511 14.45 -9.26 5.84
C ASN A 511 15.00 -10.47 6.63
N LEU A 512 14.57 -10.64 7.89
CA LEU A 512 14.99 -11.73 8.79
C LEU A 512 14.14 -13.00 8.68
N GLU A 513 13.00 -12.97 7.96
CA GLU A 513 12.09 -14.11 7.88
C GLU A 513 12.53 -15.17 6.86
N ILE A 514 12.46 -16.44 7.26
CA ILE A 514 12.49 -17.57 6.34
C ILE A 514 11.08 -17.68 5.71
N PRO A 515 10.94 -17.83 4.38
CA PRO A 515 9.62 -18.03 3.77
C PRO A 515 8.94 -19.29 4.32
N GLU A 516 7.77 -19.13 4.91
CA GLU A 516 6.96 -20.22 5.47
C GLU A 516 5.53 -20.21 4.90
N ASP A 517 4.91 -21.38 4.79
CA ASP A 517 3.53 -21.52 4.31
C ASP A 517 2.50 -20.94 5.28
N ASN A 518 2.78 -21.01 6.59
CA ASN A 518 1.90 -20.50 7.65
C ASN A 518 2.71 -19.70 8.69
N PRO A 519 3.12 -18.45 8.38
CA PRO A 519 3.98 -17.67 9.26
C PRO A 519 3.36 -17.41 10.65
N ALA A 520 2.02 -17.37 10.74
CA ALA A 520 1.32 -17.21 12.02
C ALA A 520 1.56 -18.40 12.97
N LEU A 521 1.81 -19.60 12.44
CA LEU A 521 2.06 -20.82 13.22
C LEU A 521 3.55 -21.18 13.27
N GLY A 522 4.41 -20.39 12.61
CA GLY A 522 5.79 -20.73 12.29
C GLY A 522 6.83 -20.11 13.22
N ASN A 523 7.97 -19.72 12.65
CA ASN A 523 9.15 -19.25 13.39
C ASN A 523 9.07 -17.76 13.73
N ARG A 524 8.34 -17.42 14.80
CA ARG A 524 8.15 -16.05 15.30
C ARG A 524 8.22 -15.94 16.82
N GLY A 525 8.21 -14.71 17.33
CA GLY A 525 8.28 -14.41 18.76
C GLY A 525 9.47 -15.08 19.43
N ILE A 526 9.22 -15.76 20.56
CA ILE A 526 10.29 -16.44 21.30
C ILE A 526 11.03 -17.52 20.50
N ARG A 527 10.38 -18.20 19.56
CA ARG A 527 11.01 -19.27 18.77
C ARG A 527 12.14 -18.71 17.92
N LEU A 528 11.87 -17.60 17.24
CA LEU A 528 12.85 -16.86 16.46
C LEU A 528 13.99 -16.34 17.35
N LEU A 529 13.66 -15.89 18.56
CA LEU A 529 14.65 -15.40 19.53
C LEU A 529 15.58 -16.51 20.06
N LEU A 530 15.04 -17.71 20.32
CA LEU A 530 15.81 -18.85 20.79
C LEU A 530 16.69 -19.47 19.69
N ASP A 531 16.21 -19.47 18.44
CA ASP A 531 17.00 -19.83 17.27
C ASP A 531 18.10 -18.78 17.01
N GLY A 532 17.73 -17.49 17.10
CA GLY A 532 18.58 -16.33 16.87
C GLY A 532 19.24 -15.78 18.14
N LYS A 533 19.97 -16.63 18.89
CA LYS A 533 20.52 -16.28 20.24
C LYS A 533 21.22 -14.92 20.34
N ARG A 534 21.94 -14.50 19.29
CA ARG A 534 22.63 -13.20 19.26
C ARG A 534 21.66 -12.02 19.37
N MET A 535 20.53 -12.06 18.66
CA MET A 535 19.52 -10.99 18.68
C MET A 535 18.85 -10.91 20.05
N LEU A 536 18.49 -12.07 20.62
CA LEU A 536 17.94 -12.16 21.97
C LEU A 536 18.92 -11.61 23.01
N GLU A 537 20.18 -12.04 22.97
CA GLU A 537 21.21 -11.59 23.91
C GLU A 537 21.45 -10.08 23.81
N GLU A 538 21.54 -9.54 22.59
CA GLU A 538 21.73 -8.10 22.37
C GLU A 538 20.55 -7.28 22.91
N GLN A 539 19.31 -7.71 22.63
CA GLN A 539 18.12 -7.03 23.15
C GLN A 539 18.03 -7.08 24.68
N LEU A 540 18.31 -8.23 25.30
CA LEU A 540 18.34 -8.36 26.75
C LEU A 540 19.45 -7.50 27.36
N ARG A 541 20.64 -7.48 26.76
CA ARG A 541 21.75 -6.63 27.21
C ARG A 541 21.35 -5.15 27.19
N ALA A 542 20.68 -4.68 26.13
CA ALA A 542 20.24 -3.29 26.02
C ALA A 542 19.17 -2.94 27.08
N LEU A 543 18.15 -3.79 27.25
CA LEU A 543 17.12 -3.57 28.27
C LEU A 543 17.68 -3.58 29.71
N ILE A 544 18.61 -4.49 30.00
CA ILE A 544 19.26 -4.59 31.31
C ILE A 544 20.21 -3.41 31.57
N GLU A 545 20.88 -2.90 30.54
CA GLU A 545 21.68 -1.69 30.69
C GLU A 545 20.82 -0.52 31.16
N VAL A 546 19.72 -0.27 30.45
CA VAL A 546 18.80 0.82 30.74
C VAL A 546 18.10 0.64 32.09
N TYR A 547 17.79 -0.60 32.49
CA TYR A 547 17.16 -0.90 33.78
C TYR A 547 17.94 -0.34 34.99
N SER A 548 19.27 -0.23 34.90
CA SER A 548 20.12 0.33 35.96
C SER A 548 19.73 1.76 36.36
N SER A 549 19.28 2.55 35.38
CA SER A 549 18.82 3.93 35.57
C SER A 549 17.29 4.02 35.70
N TYR A 550 16.56 3.02 35.23
CA TYR A 550 15.10 3.00 35.20
C TYR A 550 14.52 1.70 35.80
N PRO A 551 14.42 1.58 37.14
CA PRO A 551 13.88 0.39 37.81
C PRO A 551 12.41 0.08 37.53
N SER A 552 11.68 0.98 36.86
CA SER A 552 10.30 0.77 36.39
C SER A 552 10.20 -0.07 35.12
N LEU A 553 11.33 -0.35 34.45
CA LEU A 553 11.37 -1.22 33.28
C LEU A 553 11.03 -2.66 33.67
N LYS A 554 10.17 -3.28 32.85
CA LYS A 554 9.87 -4.71 32.90
C LYS A 554 10.04 -5.33 31.52
N ILE A 555 10.35 -6.62 31.48
CA ILE A 555 10.57 -7.36 30.24
C ILE A 555 9.47 -8.39 30.09
N MET A 556 8.84 -8.46 28.92
CA MET A 556 7.78 -9.42 28.61
C MET A 556 8.17 -10.30 27.42
N VAL A 557 8.06 -11.61 27.61
CA VAL A 557 8.38 -12.60 26.58
C VAL A 557 7.13 -12.93 25.77
N PRO A 558 7.15 -12.76 24.43
CA PRO A 558 6.03 -13.10 23.56
C PRO A 558 6.03 -14.58 23.16
N PHE A 559 4.90 -15.05 22.69
CA PHE A 559 4.70 -16.28 21.93
C PHE A 559 5.11 -17.57 22.66
N VAL A 560 5.07 -17.53 23.99
CA VAL A 560 5.41 -18.67 24.84
C VAL A 560 4.33 -19.73 24.73
N SER A 561 4.76 -20.95 24.42
CA SER A 561 3.91 -22.13 24.31
C SER A 561 4.21 -23.19 25.37
N THR A 562 5.43 -23.23 25.91
CA THR A 562 5.83 -24.14 27.01
C THR A 562 6.63 -23.42 28.12
N PRO A 563 6.71 -23.99 29.34
CA PRO A 563 7.50 -23.40 30.43
C PRO A 563 9.00 -23.31 30.15
N GLU A 564 9.56 -24.27 29.41
CA GLU A 564 10.99 -24.33 29.09
C GLU A 564 11.42 -23.14 28.24
N GLU A 565 10.59 -22.77 27.25
CA GLU A 565 10.79 -21.60 26.39
C GLU A 565 10.97 -20.33 27.25
N LEU A 566 10.06 -20.09 28.20
CA LEU A 566 10.15 -18.94 29.12
C LEU A 566 11.36 -19.04 30.04
N ARG A 567 11.59 -20.20 30.64
CA ARG A 567 12.70 -20.44 31.57
C ARG A 567 14.04 -20.06 30.93
N ASP A 568 14.28 -20.51 29.70
CA ASP A 568 15.57 -20.32 29.04
C ASP A 568 15.86 -18.83 28.78
N VAL A 569 14.85 -18.04 28.41
CA VAL A 569 14.99 -16.57 28.27
C VAL A 569 15.20 -15.88 29.61
N VAL A 570 14.44 -16.24 30.65
CA VAL A 570 14.56 -15.63 31.98
C VAL A 570 15.93 -15.93 32.60
N LEU A 571 16.44 -17.15 32.46
CA LEU A 571 17.77 -17.53 32.95
C LEU A 571 18.87 -16.75 32.23
N LEU A 572 18.78 -16.61 30.91
CA LEU A 572 19.72 -15.79 30.14
C LEU A 572 19.70 -14.33 30.61
N GLY A 573 18.52 -13.73 30.78
CA GLY A 573 18.38 -12.35 31.27
C GLY A 573 18.96 -12.17 32.67
N ARG A 574 18.72 -13.13 33.58
CA ARG A 574 19.30 -13.11 34.94
C ARG A 574 20.82 -13.23 34.92
N GLN A 575 21.36 -14.11 34.07
CA GLN A 575 22.80 -14.24 33.89
C GLN A 575 23.43 -12.92 33.38
N ILE A 576 22.84 -12.28 32.38
CA ILE A 576 23.32 -10.99 31.86
C ILE A 576 23.29 -9.90 32.94
N ALA A 577 22.25 -9.87 33.78
CA ALA A 577 22.16 -8.94 34.89
C ALA A 577 23.26 -9.20 35.95
N GLU A 578 23.52 -10.47 36.28
CA GLU A 578 24.60 -10.87 37.18
C GLU A 578 25.98 -10.49 36.64
N GLU A 579 26.25 -10.72 35.35
CA GLU A 579 27.48 -10.31 34.66
C GLU A 579 27.72 -8.79 34.75
N ARG A 580 26.65 -7.99 34.70
CA ARG A 580 26.71 -6.53 34.87
C ARG A 580 26.70 -6.06 36.32
N GLY A 581 26.51 -6.95 37.29
CA GLY A 581 26.41 -6.59 38.71
C GLY A 581 25.14 -5.79 39.06
N VAL A 582 24.07 -5.96 38.29
CA VAL A 582 22.78 -5.28 38.51
C VAL A 582 21.68 -6.27 38.88
N LYS A 583 20.64 -5.79 39.57
CA LYS A 583 19.47 -6.63 39.85
C LYS A 583 18.77 -6.97 38.53
N ALA A 584 18.30 -8.21 38.38
CA ALA A 584 17.49 -8.56 37.22
C ALA A 584 16.15 -7.78 37.22
N PRO A 585 15.69 -7.28 36.06
CA PRO A 585 14.36 -6.69 35.93
C PRO A 585 13.27 -7.75 36.16
N SER A 586 12.05 -7.29 36.35
CA SER A 586 10.89 -8.18 36.42
C SER A 586 10.59 -8.78 35.04
N PHE A 587 10.44 -10.10 34.98
CA PHE A 587 10.12 -10.82 33.75
C PHE A 587 8.66 -11.24 33.74
N GLY A 588 7.96 -10.99 32.64
CA GLY A 588 6.59 -11.41 32.40
C GLY A 588 6.48 -12.26 31.13
N THR A 589 5.31 -12.84 30.90
CA THR A 589 5.00 -13.54 29.66
C THR A 589 3.61 -13.19 29.14
N MET A 590 3.43 -13.23 27.83
CA MET A 590 2.10 -13.14 27.24
C MET A 590 1.39 -14.50 27.21
N ILE A 591 0.12 -14.49 27.63
CA ILE A 591 -0.81 -15.59 27.40
C ILE A 591 -1.52 -15.33 26.08
N GLU A 592 -0.92 -15.83 24.99
CA GLU A 592 -1.45 -15.71 23.64
C GLU A 592 -1.52 -17.03 22.86
N ILE A 593 -0.85 -18.07 23.35
CA ILE A 593 -0.96 -19.43 22.81
C ILE A 593 -1.89 -20.25 23.71
N PRO A 594 -2.88 -20.98 23.16
CA PRO A 594 -3.80 -21.79 23.98
C PRO A 594 -3.10 -22.79 24.91
N SER A 595 -1.94 -23.34 24.52
CA SER A 595 -1.16 -24.23 25.38
C SER A 595 -0.67 -23.53 26.66
N ALA A 596 -0.30 -22.26 26.59
CA ALA A 596 0.17 -21.49 27.75
C ALA A 596 -0.89 -21.39 28.86
N VAL A 597 -2.17 -21.40 28.51
CA VAL A 597 -3.28 -21.41 29.48
C VAL A 597 -3.24 -22.64 30.38
N PHE A 598 -2.78 -23.78 29.86
CA PHE A 598 -2.66 -25.02 30.62
C PHE A 598 -1.43 -25.06 31.53
N TYR A 599 -0.44 -24.20 31.27
CA TYR A 599 0.84 -24.13 31.97
C TYR A 599 0.98 -22.89 32.87
N ILE A 600 -0.10 -22.18 33.20
CA ILE A 600 -0.03 -20.91 33.95
C ILE A 600 0.72 -21.05 35.27
N GLU A 601 0.45 -22.10 36.03
CA GLU A 601 1.08 -22.35 37.32
C GLU A 601 2.59 -22.63 37.19
N GLU A 602 2.99 -23.42 36.19
CA GLU A 602 4.40 -23.70 35.88
C GLU A 602 5.13 -22.48 35.32
N LEU A 603 4.47 -21.70 34.46
CA LEU A 603 5.02 -20.43 33.94
C LEU A 603 5.25 -19.42 35.07
N ALA A 604 4.39 -19.40 36.08
CA ALA A 604 4.51 -18.52 37.24
C ALA A 604 5.73 -18.81 38.14
N GLU A 605 6.41 -19.95 37.95
CA GLU A 605 7.70 -20.21 38.59
C GLU A 605 8.82 -19.32 38.01
N TYR A 606 8.68 -18.90 36.75
CA TYR A 606 9.70 -18.16 36.01
C TYR A 606 9.36 -16.69 35.79
N CYS A 607 8.08 -16.30 35.78
CA CYS A 607 7.65 -14.91 35.60
C CYS A 607 6.95 -14.29 36.82
N ASP A 608 6.94 -12.96 36.85
CA ASP A 608 6.35 -12.12 37.88
C ASP A 608 4.97 -11.57 37.55
N PHE A 609 4.62 -11.52 36.26
CA PHE A 609 3.34 -11.05 35.76
C PHE A 609 2.98 -11.71 34.43
N PHE A 610 1.70 -11.68 34.11
CA PHE A 610 1.14 -12.17 32.86
C PHE A 610 0.43 -11.03 32.13
N SER A 611 0.45 -11.04 30.80
CA SER A 611 -0.38 -10.16 29.98
C SER A 611 -1.13 -10.97 28.93
N ILE A 612 -2.42 -10.72 28.74
CA ILE A 612 -3.22 -11.44 27.74
C ILE A 612 -3.10 -10.72 26.40
N GLY A 613 -2.41 -11.37 25.45
CA GLY A 613 -2.41 -11.00 24.04
C GLY A 613 -3.69 -11.48 23.37
N SER A 614 -4.83 -10.83 23.66
CA SER A 614 -6.15 -11.35 23.27
C SER A 614 -6.33 -11.51 21.77
N ASN A 615 -5.61 -10.73 20.98
CA ASN A 615 -5.66 -10.79 19.53
C ASN A 615 -5.16 -12.13 18.97
N ASP A 616 -3.99 -12.55 19.43
CA ASP A 616 -3.37 -13.81 18.99
C ASP A 616 -4.02 -15.00 19.72
N LEU A 617 -4.40 -14.84 20.99
CA LEU A 617 -5.17 -15.85 21.72
C LEU A 617 -6.48 -16.22 21.02
N PHE A 618 -7.25 -15.23 20.58
CA PHE A 618 -8.50 -15.47 19.85
C PHE A 618 -8.23 -16.21 18.53
N GLN A 619 -7.26 -15.71 17.77
CA GLN A 619 -6.88 -16.28 16.47
C GLN A 619 -6.54 -17.77 16.59
N TYR A 620 -5.69 -18.16 17.55
CA TYR A 620 -5.31 -19.57 17.71
C TYR A 620 -6.38 -20.41 18.40
N PHE A 621 -7.17 -19.84 19.31
CA PHE A 621 -8.25 -20.57 19.97
C PHE A 621 -9.38 -20.96 19.00
N PHE A 622 -9.71 -20.08 18.04
CA PHE A 622 -10.73 -20.35 17.02
C PHE A 622 -10.18 -20.82 15.66
N ALA A 623 -8.85 -20.83 15.50
CA ALA A 623 -8.18 -21.07 14.22
C ALA A 623 -8.66 -20.13 13.10
N VAL A 624 -8.79 -18.84 13.41
CA VAL A 624 -9.24 -17.80 12.49
C VAL A 624 -8.14 -16.76 12.30
N ASP A 625 -7.55 -16.74 11.11
CA ASP A 625 -6.61 -15.70 10.71
C ASP A 625 -7.36 -14.39 10.43
N ARG A 626 -7.17 -13.38 11.29
CA ARG A 626 -7.81 -12.06 11.15
C ARG A 626 -7.34 -11.28 9.92
N THR A 627 -6.22 -11.67 9.32
CA THR A 627 -5.68 -11.04 8.11
C THR A 627 -6.30 -11.61 6.84
N ASN A 628 -6.91 -12.80 6.92
CA ASN A 628 -7.52 -13.49 5.78
C ASN A 628 -8.96 -13.01 5.56
N PRO A 629 -9.26 -12.27 4.46
CA PRO A 629 -10.59 -11.72 4.21
C PRO A 629 -11.70 -12.78 4.08
N ALA A 630 -11.35 -14.02 3.70
CA ALA A 630 -12.34 -15.09 3.54
C ALA A 630 -12.93 -15.57 4.88
N VAL A 631 -12.20 -15.38 5.99
CA VAL A 631 -12.58 -15.88 7.33
C VAL A 631 -12.60 -14.79 8.39
N SER A 632 -12.19 -13.56 8.08
CA SER A 632 -12.15 -12.45 9.05
C SER A 632 -13.50 -12.14 9.70
N SER A 633 -14.61 -12.43 9.02
CA SER A 633 -15.98 -12.32 9.58
C SER A 633 -16.26 -13.25 10.77
N LEU A 634 -15.47 -14.33 10.92
CA LEU A 634 -15.53 -15.25 12.06
C LEU A 634 -14.78 -14.72 13.28
N TYR A 635 -13.98 -13.67 13.13
CA TYR A 635 -13.24 -13.03 14.22
C TYR A 635 -14.17 -12.17 15.08
N GLN A 636 -14.99 -12.83 15.90
CA GLN A 636 -15.98 -12.18 16.77
C GLN A 636 -15.56 -12.27 18.23
N THR A 637 -14.86 -11.25 18.72
CA THR A 637 -14.27 -11.22 20.07
C THR A 637 -15.29 -11.34 21.21
N ASN A 638 -16.54 -10.91 20.99
CA ASN A 638 -17.65 -11.11 21.91
C ASN A 638 -18.25 -12.53 21.80
N ASN A 639 -17.39 -13.55 21.86
CA ASN A 639 -17.79 -14.95 21.84
C ASN A 639 -17.83 -15.50 23.27
N LYS A 640 -18.92 -16.19 23.63
CA LYS A 640 -19.09 -16.78 24.98
C LYS A 640 -17.96 -17.74 25.37
N ALA A 641 -17.47 -18.56 24.43
CA ALA A 641 -16.37 -19.47 24.70
C ALA A 641 -15.05 -18.73 24.96
N PHE A 642 -14.84 -17.59 24.30
CA PHE A 642 -13.66 -16.76 24.54
C PHE A 642 -13.72 -16.04 25.89
N LEU A 643 -14.88 -15.50 26.25
CA LEU A 643 -15.07 -14.89 27.58
C LEU A 643 -14.88 -15.92 28.70
N ALA A 644 -15.39 -17.15 28.52
CA ALA A 644 -15.15 -18.25 29.46
C ALA A 644 -13.67 -18.64 29.55
N LEU A 645 -12.92 -18.57 28.43
CA LEU A 645 -11.48 -18.78 28.43
C LEU A 645 -10.75 -17.70 29.23
N LEU A 646 -11.13 -16.42 29.09
CA LEU A 646 -10.55 -15.33 29.86
C LEU A 646 -10.84 -15.50 31.35
N GLU A 647 -12.08 -15.83 31.74
CA GLU A 647 -12.41 -16.15 33.13
C GLU A 647 -11.57 -17.32 33.66
N HIS A 648 -11.37 -18.37 32.86
CA HIS A 648 -10.52 -19.49 33.23
C HIS A 648 -9.06 -19.08 33.45
N ILE A 649 -8.51 -18.23 32.58
CA ILE A 649 -7.16 -17.67 32.71
C ILE A 649 -7.05 -16.87 34.01
N TYR A 650 -8.01 -15.97 34.28
CA TYR A 650 -8.03 -15.18 35.52
C TYR A 650 -7.99 -16.07 36.77
N GLN A 651 -8.85 -17.08 36.83
CA GLN A 651 -8.91 -17.99 37.97
C GLN A 651 -7.60 -18.76 38.19
N ARG A 652 -6.90 -19.15 37.14
CA ARG A 652 -5.60 -19.84 37.26
C ARG A 652 -4.50 -18.88 37.70
N VAL A 653 -4.40 -17.70 37.08
CA VAL A 653 -3.39 -16.69 37.47
C VAL A 653 -3.61 -16.23 38.92
N ALA A 654 -4.86 -16.06 39.36
CA ALA A 654 -5.16 -15.69 40.74
C ALA A 654 -4.58 -16.67 41.78
N LYS A 655 -4.54 -17.99 41.48
CA LYS A 655 -3.93 -19.00 42.36
C LYS A 655 -2.42 -18.83 42.52
N THR A 656 -1.76 -18.24 41.52
CA THR A 656 -0.31 -18.00 41.53
C THR A 656 0.08 -16.74 42.30
N GLY A 657 -0.87 -15.85 42.58
CA GLY A 657 -0.61 -14.53 43.19
C GLY A 657 0.14 -13.55 42.28
N ARG A 658 0.35 -13.88 41.00
CA ARG A 658 0.99 -12.99 40.01
C ARG A 658 -0.02 -11.97 39.46
N LYS A 659 0.48 -10.82 38.98
CA LYS A 659 -0.36 -9.80 38.35
C LYS A 659 -0.80 -10.25 36.96
N LEU A 660 -2.01 -9.86 36.57
CA LEU A 660 -2.59 -10.14 35.25
C LEU A 660 -3.05 -8.84 34.58
N GLU A 661 -2.56 -8.62 33.38
CA GLU A 661 -2.91 -7.52 32.50
C GLU A 661 -3.60 -8.04 31.23
N ILE A 662 -4.37 -7.19 30.55
CA ILE A 662 -4.82 -7.42 29.17
C ILE A 662 -4.27 -6.30 28.29
N CYS A 663 -3.46 -6.65 27.29
CA CYS A 663 -2.87 -5.70 26.33
C CYS A 663 -3.53 -5.72 24.94
N GLY A 664 -4.46 -6.65 24.70
CA GLY A 664 -5.18 -6.73 23.43
C GLY A 664 -6.40 -5.81 23.36
N GLU A 665 -6.81 -5.48 22.13
CA GLU A 665 -7.85 -4.47 21.83
C GLU A 665 -9.25 -4.85 22.31
N ILE A 666 -9.47 -6.10 22.72
CA ILE A 666 -10.75 -6.57 23.22
C ILE A 666 -11.29 -5.74 24.40
N ALA A 667 -10.41 -5.17 25.23
CA ALA A 667 -10.80 -4.34 26.37
C ALA A 667 -11.13 -2.88 25.98
N ALA A 668 -11.06 -2.53 24.69
CA ALA A 668 -11.60 -1.26 24.18
C ALA A 668 -13.13 -1.31 23.96
N ASP A 669 -13.74 -2.50 23.89
CA ASP A 669 -15.20 -2.63 23.89
C ASP A 669 -15.73 -2.46 25.33
N GLU A 670 -16.58 -1.46 25.53
CA GLU A 670 -17.16 -1.09 26.83
C GLU A 670 -17.91 -2.25 27.52
N ARG A 671 -18.60 -3.11 26.76
CA ARG A 671 -19.34 -4.25 27.31
C ARG A 671 -18.38 -5.33 27.76
N ILE A 672 -17.36 -5.62 26.97
CA ILE A 672 -16.34 -6.60 27.34
C ILE A 672 -15.50 -6.10 28.51
N LEU A 673 -15.08 -4.83 28.49
CA LEU A 673 -14.39 -4.18 29.61
C LEU A 673 -15.19 -4.31 30.92
N SER A 674 -16.48 -4.02 30.88
CA SER A 674 -17.37 -4.18 32.05
C SER A 674 -17.41 -5.64 32.55
N HIS A 675 -17.44 -6.61 31.64
CA HIS A 675 -17.41 -8.03 31.99
C HIS A 675 -16.06 -8.44 32.61
N LEU A 676 -14.95 -7.98 32.04
CA LEU A 676 -13.59 -8.26 32.54
C LEU A 676 -13.38 -7.66 33.94
N ILE A 677 -13.84 -6.42 34.17
CA ILE A 677 -13.78 -5.80 35.49
C ILE A 677 -14.60 -6.62 36.51
N LYS A 678 -15.81 -7.05 36.16
CA LYS A 678 -16.62 -7.92 37.04
C LYS A 678 -15.97 -9.28 37.30
N THR A 679 -15.22 -9.79 36.34
CA THR A 679 -14.47 -11.05 36.48
C THR A 679 -13.27 -10.89 37.43
N GLY A 680 -12.75 -9.66 37.59
CA GLY A 680 -11.66 -9.33 38.51
C GLY A 680 -10.43 -8.73 37.85
N TYR A 681 -10.45 -8.50 36.54
CA TYR A 681 -9.35 -7.80 35.86
C TYR A 681 -9.29 -6.33 36.29
N ARG A 682 -8.07 -5.82 36.49
CA ARG A 682 -7.82 -4.45 36.96
C ARG A 682 -6.82 -3.66 36.11
N ILE A 683 -6.03 -4.31 35.28
CA ILE A 683 -4.96 -3.66 34.51
C ILE A 683 -5.25 -3.87 33.02
N PHE A 684 -5.50 -2.77 32.31
CA PHE A 684 -5.81 -2.76 30.89
C PHE A 684 -4.81 -1.89 30.16
N SER A 685 -4.03 -2.47 29.25
CA SER A 685 -3.12 -1.74 28.37
C SER A 685 -3.74 -1.61 26.99
N LEU A 686 -4.03 -0.38 26.60
CA LEU A 686 -4.87 -0.07 25.45
C LEU A 686 -4.23 0.99 24.57
N ASN A 687 -4.79 1.18 23.37
CA ASN A 687 -4.41 2.32 22.55
C ASN A 687 -4.66 3.63 23.34
N PRO A 688 -3.68 4.54 23.45
CA PRO A 688 -3.83 5.80 24.17
C PRO A 688 -5.12 6.55 23.82
N TYR A 689 -5.55 6.52 22.56
CA TYR A 689 -6.73 7.27 22.08
C TYR A 689 -8.04 6.87 22.75
N VAL A 690 -8.17 5.63 23.24
CA VAL A 690 -9.43 5.17 23.86
C VAL A 690 -9.45 5.31 25.39
N ILE A 691 -8.30 5.57 26.03
CA ILE A 691 -8.18 5.55 27.49
C ILE A 691 -9.11 6.57 28.16
N ASN A 692 -9.17 7.79 27.63
CA ASN A 692 -9.97 8.87 28.23
C ASN A 692 -11.48 8.52 28.20
N ASP A 693 -11.95 8.03 27.07
CA ASP A 693 -13.35 7.64 26.87
C ASP A 693 -13.74 6.48 27.80
N LEU A 694 -12.87 5.47 27.92
CA LEU A 694 -13.13 4.31 28.78
C LEU A 694 -13.12 4.68 30.26
N ARG A 695 -12.28 5.63 30.68
CA ARG A 695 -12.31 6.16 32.05
C ARG A 695 -13.64 6.85 32.35
N HIS A 696 -14.12 7.72 31.45
CA HIS A 696 -15.44 8.34 31.59
C HIS A 696 -16.56 7.30 31.62
N PHE A 697 -16.51 6.31 30.73
CA PHE A 697 -17.47 5.20 30.71
C PHE A 697 -17.51 4.46 32.05
N ILE A 698 -16.37 4.02 32.60
CA ILE A 698 -16.35 3.31 33.88
C ILE A 698 -16.88 4.17 35.01
N ARG A 699 -16.48 5.45 35.08
CA ARG A 699 -16.94 6.35 36.15
C ARG A 699 -18.45 6.55 36.16
N ASN A 700 -19.09 6.54 34.98
CA ASN A 700 -20.53 6.75 34.87
C ASN A 700 -21.34 5.47 35.07
N THR A 701 -20.71 4.29 34.92
CA THR A 701 -21.44 3.02 34.81
C THR A 701 -21.12 2.03 35.93
N LEU A 702 -19.91 2.11 36.51
CA LEU A 702 -19.37 1.12 37.45
C LEU A 702 -18.83 1.72 38.75
N CYS A 703 -18.44 3.00 38.76
CA CYS A 703 -18.14 3.76 39.99
C CYS A 703 -19.42 4.44 40.49
#